data_AF-A0A248YI95-F1
#
_entry.id   AF-A0A248YI95-F1
#
_cell.length_a   1.000
_cell.length_b   1.000
_cell.length_c   1.000
_cell.angle_alpha   90.00
_cell.angle_beta   90.00
_cell.angle_gamma   90.00
#
_symmetry.space_group_name_H-M   'P 1'
#
loop_
_entity.id
_entity.type
_entity.pdbx_description
1 polymer ?
#
loop_
_entity_poly.entity_id
_entity_poly.type
_entity_poly.pdbx_seq_one_letter_code
_entity_poly.pdbx_strand_id
1 'polypeptide(L)'
;MRAVLLGSAGSAGESPPGSGPSPRDRLVEQLTRAGADTVIVTSDPAEVARLAQEASGPLLLCADDLVAHTAVLRHLATSPVGPTVALVLPEPPAGDRIGVREDRGQVVAAVPPDTGSVTGGPVPGEPVGGGSPGAGAATGTFGGALRVGTPDLPALAAAAHAVAAARTVAAPGGATASGAALGDADGTRGTPVDDLFAALAGDNLIFSHRVRLLVARRVRGSAERRAAEAAVAAVPSEPAELRLAVKERDDLFTTYCVSTWSPHVTRLAARLRLGPTGVTALSVLFAAVAAALFGLGGRPALVTGAVLLYLGFVLDCVDGQLARFTRQFSPWGGWLDTMADRAKEYIVYAGLAVGVERSGLGNGWALAIAAITLQTVRHMTDAWYGVLHDEAARRPGPAAGGGIGARLSQASNRVQADTGSVGYWLKRTVVFPIGERWALIAITVALFNPLVSLVAVLVWGVLAAGYTLALRTLRSRSMRIAVLSTVDTSAHRDDGPLARWLGTRTRLSGPLPAAVLAAFAAAALLGTALARDGTADRRLVLPAALLVLVAALPAGRAHAGPLDWLVPAVLRAAEYLFVIAAGLLGRVPAWLIFALLLALALHHYDLTARLEKRTANPGSWVYGLGWDGRIILLSAAVAANAATVVFAAVAGYLLVLLVSGALTTWSVAARSGRRVAR
;
A
#
# COMPACT_ATOMS: atom_id res chain seq x y z
N MET A 1 19.57 15.43 -3.17
CA MET A 1 18.38 16.15 -2.65
C MET A 1 18.81 17.49 -2.09
N ARG A 2 18.10 18.59 -2.40
CA ARG A 2 18.36 19.91 -1.79
C ARG A 2 17.49 20.10 -0.55
N ALA A 3 18.00 20.76 0.48
CA ALA A 3 17.20 21.17 1.64
C ALA A 3 17.17 22.69 1.77
N VAL A 4 16.05 23.23 2.24
CA VAL A 4 15.85 24.64 2.52
C VAL A 4 15.45 24.79 3.98
N LEU A 5 16.29 25.52 4.73
CA LEU A 5 16.00 25.94 6.09
C LEU A 5 15.34 27.32 6.03
N LEU A 6 14.05 27.35 6.35
CA LEU A 6 13.22 28.55 6.34
C LEU A 6 13.19 29.19 7.71
N GLY A 7 13.70 30.42 7.80
CA GLY A 7 13.77 31.16 9.07
C GLY A 7 12.91 32.41 9.14
N SER A 8 12.57 32.81 10.37
CA SER A 8 12.06 34.16 10.63
C SER A 8 13.22 35.17 10.57
N ALA A 9 12.98 36.34 9.98
CA ALA A 9 14.02 37.35 9.71
C ALA A 9 14.74 37.91 10.97
N GLY A 10 14.27 37.56 12.18
CA GLY A 10 14.76 38.09 13.46
C GLY A 10 15.63 37.16 14.33
N SER A 11 15.91 35.91 13.94
CA SER A 11 16.69 34.99 14.80
C SER A 11 18.21 35.00 14.58
N ALA A 12 18.75 36.08 13.98
CA ALA A 12 20.18 36.32 13.79
C ALA A 12 20.93 36.70 15.09
N GLY A 13 20.59 36.07 16.22
CA GLY A 13 21.36 36.20 17.45
C GLY A 13 22.63 35.36 17.36
N GLU A 14 23.76 36.00 17.07
CA GLU A 14 25.09 35.42 17.28
C GLU A 14 25.14 34.82 18.69
N SER A 15 25.48 33.53 18.77
CA SER A 15 25.71 32.89 20.05
C SER A 15 27.04 33.43 20.61
N PRO A 16 27.10 33.81 21.90
CA PRO A 16 28.33 34.34 22.49
C PRO A 16 29.48 33.33 22.34
N PRO A 17 30.73 33.81 22.17
CA PRO A 17 31.88 32.94 21.95
C PRO A 17 32.03 31.95 23.12
N GLY A 18 31.95 30.65 22.83
CA GLY A 18 32.08 29.56 23.82
C GLY A 18 30.81 28.71 24.03
N SER A 19 29.64 29.14 23.55
CA SER A 19 28.46 28.26 23.46
C SER A 19 28.54 27.37 22.21
N GLY A 20 28.08 26.12 22.30
CA GLY A 20 28.11 25.14 21.20
C GLY A 20 27.38 25.61 19.92
N PRO A 21 27.30 24.76 18.86
CA PRO A 21 26.77 25.15 17.56
C PRO A 21 25.38 25.77 17.67
N SER A 22 25.13 26.81 16.87
CA SER A 22 23.85 27.52 16.85
C SER A 22 22.71 26.55 16.47
N PRO A 23 21.44 26.83 16.84
CA PRO A 23 20.29 26.01 16.44
C PRO A 23 20.26 25.74 14.94
N ARG A 24 20.55 26.79 14.16
CA ARG A 24 20.57 26.74 12.70
C ARG A 24 21.70 25.83 12.22
N ASP A 25 22.90 25.95 12.77
CA ASP A 25 24.04 25.08 12.40
C ASP A 25 23.75 23.62 12.71
N ARG A 26 23.09 23.34 13.85
CA ARG A 26 22.68 21.99 14.21
C ARG A 26 21.65 21.44 13.21
N LEU A 27 20.65 22.23 12.82
CA LEU A 27 19.66 21.81 11.82
C LEU A 27 20.31 21.58 10.45
N VAL A 28 21.23 22.45 10.03
CA VAL A 28 22.02 22.26 8.80
C VAL A 28 22.77 20.93 8.85
N GLU A 29 23.49 20.65 9.95
CA GLU A 29 24.21 19.39 10.13
C GLU A 29 23.25 18.18 10.12
N GLN A 30 22.08 18.29 10.75
CA GLN A 30 21.07 17.24 10.74
C GLN A 30 20.48 16.99 9.35
N LEU A 31 20.23 18.05 8.57
CA LEU A 31 19.73 17.94 7.20
C LEU A 31 20.78 17.31 6.29
N THR A 32 22.06 17.64 6.45
CA THR A 32 23.16 16.97 5.75
C THR A 32 23.24 15.49 6.13
N ARG A 33 23.17 15.14 7.44
CA ARG A 33 23.10 13.74 7.91
C ARG A 33 21.84 13.00 7.42
N ALA A 34 20.74 13.71 7.18
CA ALA A 34 19.52 13.16 6.61
C ALA A 34 19.62 12.89 5.09
N GLY A 35 20.73 13.30 4.44
CA GLY A 35 21.01 13.06 3.03
C GLY A 35 20.81 14.27 2.12
N ALA A 36 20.80 15.50 2.66
CA ALA A 36 20.82 16.71 1.84
C ALA A 36 22.25 17.00 1.33
N ASP A 37 22.40 17.13 0.01
CA ASP A 37 23.70 17.45 -0.62
C ASP A 37 24.06 18.93 -0.42
N THR A 38 23.03 19.77 -0.30
CA THR A 38 23.15 21.21 -0.10
C THR A 38 22.01 21.68 0.78
N VAL A 39 22.32 22.54 1.75
CA VAL A 39 21.34 23.19 2.62
C VAL A 39 21.38 24.68 2.38
N ILE A 40 20.25 25.26 1.99
CA ILE A 40 20.11 26.68 1.70
C ILE A 40 19.29 27.31 2.82
N VAL A 41 19.79 28.39 3.42
CA VAL A 41 19.10 29.12 4.47
C VAL A 41 18.50 30.38 3.85
N THR A 42 17.17 30.53 3.94
CA THR A 42 16.47 31.71 3.42
C THR A 42 15.24 32.00 4.26
N SER A 43 14.80 33.25 4.28
CA SER A 43 13.48 33.66 4.81
C SER A 43 12.50 34.05 3.70
N ASP A 44 12.95 34.05 2.45
CA ASP A 44 12.20 34.53 1.30
C ASP A 44 11.51 33.36 0.56
N PRO A 45 10.16 33.32 0.52
CA PRO A 45 9.43 32.34 -0.27
C PRO A 45 9.71 32.45 -1.78
N ALA A 46 10.08 33.62 -2.32
CA ALA A 46 10.40 33.74 -3.76
C ALA A 46 11.66 32.91 -4.13
N GLU A 47 12.64 32.85 -3.22
CA GLU A 47 13.81 31.99 -3.39
C GLU A 47 13.42 30.50 -3.36
N VAL A 48 12.44 30.10 -2.54
CA VAL A 48 11.89 28.74 -2.56
C VAL A 48 11.27 28.41 -3.92
N ALA A 49 10.57 29.36 -4.54
CA ALA A 49 9.97 29.17 -5.86
C ALA A 49 11.03 28.93 -6.93
N ARG A 50 12.12 29.73 -6.93
CA ARG A 50 13.27 29.57 -7.82
C ARG A 50 13.92 28.20 -7.64
N LEU A 51 14.17 27.80 -6.39
CA LEU A 51 14.76 26.50 -6.08
C LEU A 51 13.88 25.33 -6.53
N ALA A 52 12.56 25.44 -6.39
CA ALA A 52 11.62 24.43 -6.85
C ALA A 52 11.60 24.29 -8.38
N GLN A 53 11.72 25.40 -9.12
CA GLN A 53 11.79 25.40 -10.59
C GLN A 53 13.11 24.82 -11.12
N GLU A 54 14.22 25.07 -10.43
CA GLU A 54 15.56 24.58 -10.82
C GLU A 54 15.87 23.15 -10.36
N ALA A 55 15.06 22.60 -9.44
CA ALA A 55 15.36 21.32 -8.81
C ALA A 55 15.10 20.14 -9.76
N SER A 56 16.13 19.32 -9.98
CA SER A 56 16.04 18.03 -10.70
C SER A 56 15.64 16.86 -9.79
N GLY A 57 15.58 17.08 -8.47
CA GLY A 57 15.24 16.08 -7.46
C GLY A 57 14.36 16.66 -6.36
N PRO A 58 13.95 15.87 -5.36
CA PRO A 58 13.09 16.34 -4.28
C PRO A 58 13.73 17.48 -3.48
N LEU A 59 12.87 18.30 -2.88
CA LEU A 59 13.22 19.40 -1.98
C LEU A 59 12.72 19.11 -0.57
N LEU A 60 13.57 19.32 0.43
CA LEU A 60 13.21 19.20 1.84
C LEU A 60 13.13 20.58 2.48
N LEU A 61 11.93 21.02 2.84
CA LEU A 61 11.70 22.26 3.58
C LEU A 61 11.70 21.97 5.08
N CYS A 62 12.38 22.81 5.85
CA CYS A 62 12.45 22.70 7.31
C CYS A 62 12.35 24.08 7.96
N ALA A 63 11.55 24.21 9.01
CA ALA A 63 11.49 25.39 9.85
C ALA A 63 12.75 25.52 10.70
N ASP A 64 13.18 26.75 11.00
CA ASP A 64 14.30 27.01 11.91
C ASP A 64 13.95 26.86 13.41
N ASP A 65 12.66 26.78 13.73
CA ASP A 65 12.13 26.54 15.07
C ASP A 65 11.86 25.04 15.36
N LEU A 66 12.29 24.13 14.48
CA LEU A 66 12.15 22.68 14.68
C LEU A 66 13.32 22.11 15.50
N VAL A 67 13.02 21.43 16.60
CA VAL A 67 13.94 20.56 17.32
C VAL A 67 13.50 19.12 17.13
N ALA A 68 14.27 18.34 16.37
CA ALA A 68 13.94 16.95 16.07
C ALA A 68 15.14 16.01 16.23
N HIS A 69 14.85 14.75 16.55
CA HIS A 69 15.82 13.68 16.45
C HIS A 69 16.23 13.51 14.97
N THR A 70 17.53 13.36 14.68
CA THR A 70 18.04 13.32 13.29
C THR A 70 17.36 12.24 12.44
N ALA A 71 17.03 11.09 13.05
CA ALA A 71 16.29 10.03 12.37
C ALA A 71 14.89 10.46 11.87
N VAL A 72 14.21 11.44 12.51
CA VAL A 72 12.93 11.97 12.02
C VAL A 72 13.11 12.67 10.67
N LEU A 73 14.09 13.58 10.58
CA LEU A 73 14.40 14.27 9.33
C LEU A 73 14.88 13.29 8.25
N ARG A 74 15.70 12.29 8.62
CA ARG A 74 16.10 11.21 7.71
C ARG A 74 14.89 10.41 7.22
N HIS A 75 13.95 10.07 8.11
CA HIS A 75 12.74 9.32 7.74
C HIS A 75 11.84 10.09 6.79
N LEU A 76 11.69 11.39 7.01
CA LEU A 76 10.94 12.28 6.14
C LEU A 76 11.61 12.41 4.76
N ALA A 77 12.92 12.70 4.74
CA ALA A 77 13.75 12.85 3.54
C ALA A 77 13.74 11.61 2.64
N THR A 78 13.74 10.43 3.24
CA THR A 78 13.83 9.14 2.53
C THR A 78 12.52 8.37 2.53
N SER A 79 11.39 9.04 2.80
CA SER A 79 10.09 8.36 2.89
C SER A 79 9.78 7.62 1.58
N PRO A 80 9.43 6.31 1.65
CA PRO A 80 8.99 5.57 0.46
C PRO A 80 7.52 5.86 0.11
N VAL A 81 6.81 6.65 0.94
CA VAL A 81 5.38 6.89 0.82
C VAL A 81 5.15 8.20 0.07
N GLY A 82 4.63 8.08 -1.16
CA GLY A 82 4.21 9.23 -1.97
C GLY A 82 5.33 10.16 -2.45
N PRO A 83 5.00 11.10 -3.36
CA PRO A 83 5.94 12.13 -3.79
C PRO A 83 6.20 13.15 -2.67
N THR A 84 5.14 13.63 -2.00
CA THR A 84 5.21 14.69 -0.99
C THR A 84 4.75 14.21 0.39
N VAL A 85 5.52 14.52 1.43
CA VAL A 85 5.33 14.03 2.81
C VAL A 85 5.58 15.14 3.82
N ALA A 86 4.60 15.39 4.69
CA ALA A 86 4.66 16.36 5.77
C ALA A 86 4.90 15.69 7.12
N LEU A 87 5.75 16.30 7.95
CA LEU A 87 5.86 15.95 9.36
C LEU A 87 4.58 16.38 10.09
N VAL A 88 3.95 15.47 10.82
CA VAL A 88 2.77 15.78 11.63
C VAL A 88 3.04 15.41 13.09
N LEU A 89 2.85 16.38 13.97
CA LEU A 89 3.01 16.23 15.41
C LEU A 89 1.66 15.88 16.05
N PRO A 90 1.65 14.98 17.05
CA PRO A 90 0.42 14.55 17.72
C PRO A 90 -0.14 15.58 18.71
N GLU A 91 0.61 16.64 19.02
CA GLU A 91 0.17 17.71 19.93
C GLU A 91 -1.03 18.46 19.31
N PRO A 92 -2.04 18.86 20.13
CA PRO A 92 -3.16 19.66 19.65
C PRO A 92 -2.63 20.94 18.99
N PRO A 93 -3.29 21.49 17.95
CA PRO A 93 -2.86 22.74 17.35
C PRO A 93 -2.82 23.78 18.46
N ALA A 94 -1.62 24.24 18.80
CA ALA A 94 -1.49 25.49 19.52
C ALA A 94 -2.13 26.56 18.61
N GLY A 95 -2.94 27.46 19.17
CA GLY A 95 -3.81 28.36 18.40
C GLY A 95 -3.12 29.27 17.37
N ASP A 96 -1.81 29.21 17.24
CA ASP A 96 -0.95 29.91 16.27
C ASP A 96 -0.39 29.01 15.15
N ARG A 97 -0.64 27.69 15.16
CA ARG A 97 -0.09 26.73 14.19
C ARG A 97 -1.17 26.06 13.35
N ILE A 98 -0.77 25.64 12.15
CA ILE A 98 -1.66 24.95 11.22
C ILE A 98 -2.00 23.56 11.75
N GLY A 99 -3.29 23.37 12.04
CA GLY A 99 -3.86 22.06 12.32
C GLY A 99 -3.89 21.22 11.04
N VAL A 100 -3.79 19.91 11.20
CA VAL A 100 -3.82 18.95 10.08
C VAL A 100 -4.92 17.93 10.36
N ARG A 101 -5.83 17.78 9.40
CA ARG A 101 -6.77 16.67 9.38
C ARG A 101 -6.19 15.56 8.52
N GLU A 102 -6.04 14.39 9.12
CA GLU A 102 -5.51 13.20 8.47
C GLU A 102 -6.61 12.16 8.28
N ASP A 103 -6.58 11.49 7.12
CA ASP A 103 -7.30 10.25 6.90
C ASP A 103 -6.39 9.27 6.17
N ARG A 104 -6.31 8.03 6.67
CA ARG A 104 -5.44 6.96 6.10
C ARG A 104 -3.98 7.36 5.83
N GLY A 105 -3.41 8.22 6.68
CA GLY A 105 -2.03 8.71 6.53
C GLY A 105 -1.85 9.75 5.42
N GLN A 106 -2.95 10.37 4.97
CA GLN A 106 -2.96 11.48 4.01
C GLN A 106 -3.49 12.72 4.72
N VAL A 107 -2.89 13.87 4.42
CA VAL A 107 -3.42 15.18 4.80
C VAL A 107 -4.63 15.47 3.91
N VAL A 108 -5.82 15.48 4.51
CA VAL A 108 -7.09 15.73 3.81
C VAL A 108 -7.59 17.17 3.98
N ALA A 109 -7.03 17.91 4.93
CA ALA A 109 -7.19 19.36 5.05
C ALA A 109 -6.09 19.95 5.93
N ALA A 110 -5.62 21.15 5.57
CA ALA A 110 -4.96 22.06 6.50
C ALA A 110 -6.04 22.92 7.17
N VAL A 111 -6.00 23.00 8.50
CA VAL A 111 -6.91 23.79 9.32
C VAL A 111 -6.14 25.04 9.75
N PRO A 112 -6.59 26.25 9.36
CA PRO A 112 -5.95 27.48 9.81
C PRO A 112 -5.88 27.58 11.34
N PRO A 113 -4.92 28.34 11.90
CA PRO A 113 -4.89 28.59 13.33
C PRO A 113 -6.19 29.27 13.80
N ASP A 114 -6.69 28.92 14.98
CA ASP A 114 -7.88 29.57 15.57
C ASP A 114 -7.57 31.06 15.85
N THR A 115 -7.94 31.94 14.92
CA THR A 115 -8.01 33.38 15.16
C THR A 115 -9.21 33.65 16.07
N GLY A 116 -8.97 33.70 17.39
CA GLY A 116 -10.00 33.62 18.41
C GLY A 116 -11.29 34.39 18.15
N SER A 117 -12.42 33.68 18.12
CA SER A 117 -13.71 34.23 18.54
C SER A 117 -14.03 33.70 19.94
N VAL A 118 -13.44 34.32 20.96
CA VAL A 118 -13.98 34.25 22.32
C VAL A 118 -15.16 35.23 22.39
N THR A 119 -16.31 34.82 21.87
CA THR A 119 -17.61 35.43 22.22
C THR A 119 -18.61 34.31 22.43
N GLY A 120 -18.63 33.79 23.66
CA GLY A 120 -19.56 32.75 24.09
C GLY A 120 -19.01 32.01 25.29
N GLY A 121 -19.06 32.63 26.48
CA GLY A 121 -18.91 31.88 27.72
C GLY A 121 -19.98 30.78 27.83
N PRO A 122 -19.74 29.71 28.60
CA PRO A 122 -20.70 28.62 28.71
C PRO A 122 -21.99 29.15 29.35
N VAL A 123 -23.10 29.03 28.63
CA VAL A 123 -24.44 29.20 29.20
C VAL A 123 -24.71 27.96 30.08
N PRO A 124 -24.90 28.10 31.41
CA PRO A 124 -25.22 26.97 32.25
C PRO A 124 -26.65 26.52 31.93
N GLY A 125 -26.83 25.30 31.40
CA GLY A 125 -28.17 24.72 31.26
C GLY A 125 -28.44 23.79 30.07
N GLU A 126 -27.54 23.63 29.10
CA GLU A 126 -27.80 22.68 28.01
C GLU A 126 -27.35 21.25 28.36
N PRO A 127 -28.22 20.24 28.17
CA PRO A 127 -27.87 18.86 28.42
C PRO A 127 -26.82 18.38 27.41
N VAL A 128 -25.80 17.69 27.91
CA VAL A 128 -24.72 17.05 27.13
C VAL A 128 -25.33 15.99 26.20
N GLY A 129 -25.72 16.42 25.01
CA GLY A 129 -26.12 15.54 23.92
C GLY A 129 -24.90 14.88 23.31
N GLY A 130 -24.90 13.54 23.22
CA GLY A 130 -23.85 12.72 22.61
C GLY A 130 -23.73 12.90 21.09
N GLY A 131 -23.28 14.08 20.66
CA GLY A 131 -22.83 14.36 19.30
C GLY A 131 -21.51 13.65 19.02
N SER A 132 -21.39 13.04 17.83
CA SER A 132 -20.11 12.50 17.35
C SER A 132 -19.02 13.59 17.38
N PRO A 133 -17.74 13.26 17.67
CA PRO A 133 -16.65 14.23 17.57
C PRO A 133 -16.71 14.91 16.20
N GLY A 134 -16.75 16.24 16.20
CA GLY A 134 -17.11 17.06 15.04
C GLY A 134 -16.30 16.73 13.79
N ALA A 135 -16.99 16.68 12.65
CA ALA A 135 -16.42 16.39 11.33
C ALA A 135 -15.40 17.44 10.80
N GLY A 136 -14.93 18.36 11.65
CA GLY A 136 -14.01 19.45 11.30
C GLY A 136 -12.81 19.63 12.25
N ALA A 137 -12.62 18.80 13.28
CA ALA A 137 -11.51 18.96 14.21
C ALA A 137 -10.16 18.51 13.62
N ALA A 138 -9.09 19.25 13.91
CA ALA A 138 -7.73 18.86 13.57
C ALA A 138 -7.31 17.57 14.31
N THR A 139 -6.60 16.68 13.62
CA THR A 139 -6.12 15.39 14.17
C THR A 139 -4.64 15.41 14.59
N GLY A 140 -3.95 16.51 14.31
CA GLY A 140 -2.55 16.78 14.60
C GLY A 140 -2.17 18.19 14.15
N THR A 141 -0.89 18.52 14.25
CA THR A 141 -0.34 19.85 13.89
C THR A 141 0.80 19.69 12.89
N PHE A 142 0.91 20.59 11.93
CA PHE A 142 2.05 20.57 11.01
C PHE A 142 3.37 20.78 11.77
N GLY A 143 4.30 19.85 11.58
CA GLY A 143 5.55 19.77 12.33
C GLY A 143 6.68 20.65 11.80
N GLY A 144 6.41 21.51 10.81
CA GLY A 144 7.41 22.43 10.23
C GLY A 144 8.47 21.76 9.37
N ALA A 145 8.25 20.53 8.90
CA ALA A 145 9.12 19.91 7.91
C ALA A 145 8.30 19.22 6.83
N LEU A 146 8.70 19.38 5.58
CA LEU A 146 7.97 18.90 4.40
C LEU A 146 8.96 18.48 3.32
N ARG A 147 8.91 17.23 2.89
CA ARG A 147 9.59 16.78 1.68
C ARG A 147 8.62 16.92 0.51
N VAL A 148 8.99 17.67 -0.51
CA VAL A 148 8.23 17.80 -1.77
C VAL A 148 8.92 16.99 -2.86
N GLY A 149 8.16 16.09 -3.47
CA GLY A 149 8.65 15.23 -4.55
C GLY A 149 8.71 15.97 -5.88
N THR A 150 9.54 15.48 -6.81
CA THR A 150 9.69 16.07 -8.15
C THR A 150 8.37 16.36 -8.88
N PRO A 151 7.33 15.49 -8.84
CA PRO A 151 6.05 15.77 -9.49
C PRO A 151 5.31 17.00 -8.94
N ASP A 152 5.54 17.35 -7.66
CA ASP A 152 4.80 18.40 -6.95
C ASP A 152 5.63 19.71 -6.84
N LEU A 153 6.84 19.74 -7.41
CA LEU A 153 7.68 20.94 -7.42
C LEU A 153 7.03 22.14 -8.14
N PRO A 154 6.31 21.97 -9.28
CA PRO A 154 5.61 23.09 -9.90
C PRO A 154 4.52 23.68 -9.00
N ALA A 155 3.81 22.83 -8.24
CA ALA A 155 2.81 23.27 -7.29
C ALA A 155 3.44 24.00 -6.09
N LEU A 156 4.60 23.52 -5.60
CA LEU A 156 5.38 24.23 -4.60
C LEU A 156 5.85 25.60 -5.10
N ALA A 157 6.32 25.71 -6.34
CA ALA A 157 6.73 26.99 -6.91
C ALA A 157 5.57 27.98 -6.99
N ALA A 158 4.38 27.53 -7.43
CA ALA A 158 3.18 28.35 -7.47
C ALA A 158 2.74 28.80 -6.06
N ALA A 159 2.71 27.88 -5.10
CA ALA A 159 2.43 28.18 -3.69
C ALA A 159 3.41 29.20 -3.13
N ALA A 160 4.71 29.05 -3.43
CA ALA A 160 5.76 29.94 -2.97
C ALA A 160 5.66 31.35 -3.56
N HIS A 161 5.33 31.48 -4.84
CA HIS A 161 5.03 32.78 -5.45
C HIS A 161 3.80 33.46 -4.82
N ALA A 162 2.72 32.70 -4.58
CA ALA A 162 1.52 33.22 -3.94
C ALA A 162 1.79 33.71 -2.50
N VAL A 163 2.55 32.94 -1.72
CA VAL A 163 2.95 33.30 -0.35
C VAL A 163 3.89 34.50 -0.35
N ALA A 164 4.84 34.59 -1.29
CA ALA A 164 5.72 35.76 -1.44
C ALA A 164 4.91 37.03 -1.73
N ALA A 165 3.98 36.96 -2.68
CA ALA A 165 3.10 38.08 -3.03
C ALA A 165 2.24 38.53 -1.84
N ALA A 166 1.60 37.59 -1.14
CA ALA A 166 0.80 37.88 0.05
C ALA A 166 1.62 38.57 1.16
N ARG A 167 2.87 38.14 1.37
CA ARG A 167 3.78 38.75 2.35
C ARG A 167 4.25 40.15 1.94
N THR A 168 4.47 40.41 0.65
CA THR A 168 4.84 41.76 0.17
C THR A 168 3.70 42.77 0.32
N VAL A 169 2.45 42.35 0.07
CA VAL A 169 1.27 43.22 0.20
C VAL A 169 0.95 43.52 1.67
N ALA A 170 1.28 42.60 2.59
CA ALA A 170 1.09 42.79 4.02
C ALA A 170 2.22 43.59 4.70
N ALA A 171 3.29 43.97 3.99
CA ALA A 171 4.30 44.87 4.55
C ALA A 171 3.66 46.27 4.77
N PRO A 172 3.74 46.86 5.99
CA PRO A 172 3.25 48.21 6.20
C PRO A 172 3.96 49.15 5.21
N GLY A 173 3.19 50.07 4.60
CA GLY A 173 3.64 50.92 3.50
C GLY A 173 4.99 51.61 3.72
N GLY A 174 5.68 51.85 2.61
CA GLY A 174 7.03 52.40 2.59
C GLY A 174 7.24 53.60 3.50
N ALA A 175 8.21 53.48 4.40
CA ALA A 175 8.92 54.59 4.99
C ALA A 175 10.40 54.19 5.15
N THR A 176 11.26 54.89 4.41
CA THR A 176 12.69 54.96 4.66
C THR A 176 12.95 55.63 6.01
N ALA A 177 13.50 54.93 7.00
CA ALA A 177 14.34 55.51 8.07
C ALA A 177 14.94 54.45 9.02
N SER A 178 16.28 54.40 9.04
CA SER A 178 17.14 54.38 10.23
C SER A 178 16.65 53.68 11.52
N GLY A 179 17.27 52.53 11.80
CA GLY A 179 17.82 52.15 13.11
C GLY A 179 17.05 52.50 14.38
N ALA A 180 16.23 51.56 14.86
CA ALA A 180 16.06 51.30 16.29
C ALA A 180 15.43 49.90 16.45
N ALA A 181 16.05 49.08 17.30
CA ALA A 181 15.55 47.78 17.68
C ALA A 181 14.17 47.92 18.35
N LEU A 182 13.11 47.59 17.60
CA LEU A 182 11.80 47.29 18.13
C LEU A 182 11.60 45.80 17.93
N GLY A 183 11.63 45.05 19.03
CA GLY A 183 11.40 43.62 19.03
C GLY A 183 10.03 43.31 18.43
N ASP A 184 10.01 42.41 17.45
CA ASP A 184 8.82 41.75 16.95
C ASP A 184 8.18 40.95 18.09
N ALA A 185 7.33 41.61 18.86
CA ALA A 185 6.48 41.03 19.88
C ALA A 185 5.06 40.74 19.35
N ASP A 186 4.84 40.80 18.03
CA ASP A 186 3.55 40.49 17.43
C ASP A 186 3.58 39.10 16.78
N GLY A 187 3.36 38.08 17.62
CA GLY A 187 3.35 36.64 17.29
C GLY A 187 2.17 36.18 16.43
N THR A 188 1.72 37.00 15.48
CA THR A 188 0.44 36.85 14.77
C THR A 188 0.61 36.41 13.31
N ARG A 189 1.85 36.32 12.80
CA ARG A 189 2.15 35.77 11.46
C ARG A 189 2.68 34.34 11.55
N GLY A 190 2.03 33.42 10.84
CA GLY A 190 2.53 32.06 10.65
C GLY A 190 3.94 32.04 10.07
N THR A 191 4.71 30.97 10.32
CA THR A 191 6.06 30.87 9.75
C THR A 191 5.97 30.68 8.22
N PRO A 192 6.98 31.11 7.42
CA PRO A 192 6.95 30.94 5.97
C PRO A 192 6.69 29.49 5.52
N VAL A 193 7.18 28.51 6.28
CA VAL A 193 6.96 27.08 5.97
C VAL A 193 5.52 26.64 6.26
N ASP A 194 4.87 27.22 7.26
CA ASP A 194 3.46 26.92 7.57
C ASP A 194 2.57 27.44 6.43
N ASP A 195 2.79 28.67 5.97
CA ASP A 195 2.00 29.25 4.87
C ASP A 195 2.22 28.51 3.54
N LEU A 196 3.45 28.08 3.26
CA LEU A 196 3.75 27.21 2.11
C LEU A 196 3.02 25.87 2.21
N PHE A 197 3.02 25.24 3.39
CA PHE A 197 2.29 24.00 3.61
C PHE A 197 0.78 24.18 3.42
N ALA A 198 0.20 25.26 3.96
CA ALA A 198 -1.23 25.57 3.81
C ALA A 198 -1.61 25.71 2.34
N ALA A 199 -0.82 26.48 1.59
CA ALA A 199 -1.04 26.70 0.16
C ALA A 199 -0.88 25.41 -0.65
N LEU A 200 0.06 24.55 -0.29
CA LEU A 200 0.28 23.28 -0.97
C LEU A 200 -0.82 22.24 -0.66
N ALA A 201 -1.30 22.18 0.58
CA ALA A 201 -2.25 21.18 1.07
C ALA A 201 -3.66 21.29 0.45
N GLY A 202 -3.98 22.40 -0.22
CA GLY A 202 -5.28 22.60 -0.88
C GLY A 202 -5.52 21.67 -2.07
N ASP A 203 -4.52 21.57 -2.96
CA ASP A 203 -4.67 20.89 -4.26
C ASP A 203 -3.74 19.67 -4.44
N ASN A 204 -2.84 19.40 -3.49
CA ASN A 204 -1.82 18.36 -3.63
C ASN A 204 -2.02 17.19 -2.66
N LEU A 205 -1.63 15.99 -3.11
CA LEU A 205 -1.63 14.80 -2.27
C LEU A 205 -0.40 14.81 -1.35
N ILE A 206 -0.62 15.15 -0.08
CA ILE A 206 0.42 15.15 0.94
C ILE A 206 0.22 13.97 1.89
N PHE A 207 1.23 13.12 2.05
CA PHE A 207 1.23 12.05 3.04
C PHE A 207 1.72 12.55 4.40
N SER A 208 1.19 11.99 5.49
CA SER A 208 1.61 12.36 6.83
C SER A 208 2.69 11.42 7.37
N HIS A 209 3.73 12.00 7.95
CA HIS A 209 4.74 11.31 8.74
C HIS A 209 4.55 11.66 10.21
N ARG A 210 3.89 10.77 10.96
CA ARG A 210 3.67 10.94 12.40
C ARG A 210 4.88 10.54 13.23
N VAL A 211 5.25 11.39 14.17
CA VAL A 211 6.31 11.12 15.14
C VAL A 211 5.78 10.22 16.25
N ARG A 212 6.50 9.13 16.55
CA ARG A 212 6.11 8.12 17.55
C ARG A 212 7.17 7.90 18.63
N LEU A 213 8.11 6.97 18.39
CA LEU A 213 9.15 6.59 19.36
C LEU A 213 10.36 7.55 19.37
N LEU A 214 10.32 8.58 18.53
CA LEU A 214 11.33 9.64 18.44
C LEU A 214 10.70 10.95 18.91
N VAL A 215 11.52 11.99 19.04
CA VAL A 215 11.07 13.32 19.47
C VAL A 215 11.20 14.30 18.30
N ALA A 216 10.15 15.09 18.09
CA ALA A 216 10.20 16.32 17.30
C ALA A 216 9.23 17.33 17.91
N ARG A 217 9.67 18.57 18.06
CA ARG A 217 8.89 19.68 18.61
C ARG A 217 9.23 20.96 17.89
N ARG A 218 8.23 21.80 17.68
CA ARG A 218 8.38 23.18 17.21
C ARG A 218 8.46 24.08 18.45
N VAL A 219 9.53 24.86 18.63
CA VAL A 219 9.85 25.57 19.89
C VAL A 219 9.84 27.09 19.70
N ARG A 220 9.31 27.84 20.68
CA ARG A 220 9.23 29.32 20.59
C ARG A 220 10.35 30.05 21.34
N GLY A 221 11.02 29.39 22.27
CA GLY A 221 12.01 30.01 23.14
C GLY A 221 13.09 29.07 23.67
N SER A 222 14.09 29.64 24.33
CA SER A 222 15.27 28.93 24.81
C SER A 222 14.97 27.85 25.87
N ALA A 223 13.94 28.04 26.69
CA ALA A 223 13.50 27.06 27.69
C ALA A 223 12.87 25.82 27.04
N GLU A 224 11.87 26.02 26.17
CA GLU A 224 11.23 24.95 25.39
C GLU A 224 12.26 24.19 24.55
N ARG A 225 13.20 24.92 23.94
CA ARG A 225 14.30 24.35 23.18
C ARG A 225 15.18 23.44 24.01
N ARG A 226 15.68 23.89 25.17
CA ARG A 226 16.50 23.05 26.06
C ARG A 226 15.75 21.79 26.49
N ALA A 227 14.46 21.91 26.79
CA ALA A 227 13.62 20.77 27.14
C ALA A 227 13.44 19.79 25.97
N ALA A 228 13.24 20.29 24.74
CA ALA A 228 13.14 19.46 23.54
C ALA A 228 14.48 18.77 23.21
N GLU A 229 15.60 19.47 23.35
CA GLU A 229 16.94 18.91 23.12
C GLU A 229 17.28 17.82 24.14
N ALA A 230 16.97 18.04 25.42
CA ALA A 230 17.11 17.02 26.46
C ALA A 230 16.23 15.78 26.17
N ALA A 231 15.00 15.99 25.71
CA ALA A 231 14.11 14.90 25.30
C ALA A 231 14.65 14.12 24.10
N VAL A 232 15.23 14.78 23.10
CA VAL A 232 15.90 14.13 21.96
C VAL A 232 17.09 13.29 22.43
N ALA A 233 17.93 13.83 23.31
CA ALA A 233 19.12 13.14 23.82
C ALA A 233 18.79 11.92 24.71
N ALA A 234 17.63 11.93 25.37
CA ALA A 234 17.18 10.82 26.20
C ALA A 234 16.70 9.59 25.39
N VAL A 235 16.45 9.72 24.08
CA VAL A 235 15.97 8.62 23.25
C VAL A 235 17.12 7.68 22.87
N PRO A 236 17.04 6.37 23.19
CA PRO A 236 17.99 5.40 22.69
C PRO A 236 17.74 5.16 21.19
N SER A 237 18.56 5.78 20.33
CA SER A 237 18.30 5.86 18.88
C SER A 237 18.15 4.49 18.21
N GLU A 238 19.14 3.60 18.32
CA GLU A 238 19.08 2.30 17.62
C GLU A 238 17.88 1.42 18.06
N PRO A 239 17.62 1.21 19.37
CA PRO A 239 16.42 0.47 19.80
C PRO A 239 15.10 1.12 19.35
N ALA A 240 15.01 2.45 19.39
CA ALA A 240 13.81 3.17 18.95
C ALA A 240 13.59 2.97 17.45
N GLU A 241 14.64 3.08 16.63
CA GLU A 241 14.58 2.88 15.19
C GLU A 241 14.25 1.44 14.79
N LEU A 242 14.81 0.44 15.48
CA LEU A 242 14.47 -0.96 15.25
C LEU A 242 12.99 -1.25 15.55
N ARG A 243 12.43 -0.64 16.60
CA ARG A 243 11.00 -0.75 16.90
C ARG A 243 10.12 0.01 15.91
N LEU A 244 10.59 1.15 15.39
CA LEU A 244 9.90 1.88 14.32
C LEU A 244 9.92 1.17 12.97
N ALA A 245 10.91 0.29 12.73
CA ALA A 245 10.97 -0.53 11.53
C ALA A 245 9.86 -1.59 11.48
N VAL A 246 9.35 -2.01 12.64
CA VAL A 246 8.18 -2.89 12.75
C VAL A 246 6.92 -2.12 12.39
N LYS A 247 6.02 -2.75 11.62
CA LYS A 247 4.74 -2.13 11.26
C LYS A 247 3.92 -1.87 12.53
N GLU A 248 3.27 -0.71 12.57
CA GLU A 248 2.51 -0.29 13.75
C GLU A 248 1.33 -1.18 14.09
N ARG A 249 0.67 -1.70 13.05
CA ARG A 249 -0.56 -2.47 13.14
C ARG A 249 -0.36 -3.80 12.42
N ASP A 250 0.35 -4.71 13.06
CA ASP A 250 0.49 -6.10 12.62
C ASP A 250 -0.71 -6.95 13.06
N ASP A 251 -0.94 -8.07 12.37
CA ASP A 251 -2.01 -9.02 12.70
C ASP A 251 -1.68 -9.82 13.97
N LEU A 252 -2.62 -10.61 14.47
CA LEU A 252 -2.49 -11.24 15.80
C LEU A 252 -1.25 -12.11 15.87
N PHE A 253 -1.09 -13.00 14.90
CA PHE A 253 0.05 -13.92 14.92
C PHE A 253 1.37 -13.18 14.75
N THR A 254 1.43 -12.25 13.79
CA THR A 254 2.63 -11.45 13.54
C THR A 254 3.02 -10.63 14.77
N THR A 255 2.06 -9.99 15.44
CA THR A 255 2.31 -9.14 16.61
C THR A 255 3.00 -9.90 17.74
N TYR A 256 2.48 -11.07 18.12
CA TYR A 256 2.97 -11.81 19.28
C TYR A 256 4.09 -12.80 18.95
N CYS A 257 4.02 -13.45 17.79
CA CYS A 257 4.94 -14.52 17.43
C CYS A 257 6.10 -14.07 16.52
N VAL A 258 6.07 -12.84 15.96
CA VAL A 258 7.12 -12.36 15.05
C VAL A 258 7.69 -11.01 15.51
N SER A 259 6.83 -10.02 15.70
CA SER A 259 7.21 -8.63 15.99
C SER A 259 7.87 -8.44 17.37
N THR A 260 7.71 -9.40 18.27
CA THR A 260 8.36 -9.44 19.59
C THR A 260 9.88 -9.65 19.52
N TRP A 261 10.39 -10.34 18.50
CA TRP A 261 11.82 -10.70 18.42
C TRP A 261 12.46 -10.46 17.04
N SER A 262 11.67 -10.24 15.98
CA SER A 262 12.18 -9.86 14.65
C SER A 262 13.08 -8.61 14.63
N PRO A 263 12.97 -7.60 15.52
CA PRO A 263 13.96 -6.53 15.61
C PRO A 263 15.39 -7.02 15.88
N HIS A 264 15.55 -8.12 16.63
CA HIS A 264 16.87 -8.72 16.87
C HIS A 264 17.43 -9.36 15.59
N VAL A 265 16.58 -10.00 14.80
CA VAL A 265 16.94 -10.56 13.49
C VAL A 265 17.28 -9.45 12.51
N THR A 266 16.50 -8.37 12.47
CA THR A 266 16.78 -7.18 11.66
C THR A 266 18.14 -6.57 12.01
N ARG A 267 18.46 -6.45 13.31
CA ARG A 267 19.78 -6.01 13.75
C ARG A 267 20.89 -6.96 13.27
N LEU A 268 20.70 -8.27 13.41
CA LEU A 268 21.67 -9.26 12.95
C LEU A 268 21.88 -9.18 11.44
N ALA A 269 20.80 -9.10 10.65
CA ALA A 269 20.87 -8.97 9.20
C ALA A 269 21.61 -7.69 8.77
N ALA A 270 21.36 -6.57 9.45
CA ALA A 270 22.09 -5.32 9.23
C ALA A 270 23.59 -5.46 9.55
N ARG A 271 23.95 -6.13 10.65
CA ARG A 271 25.35 -6.41 11.03
C ARG A 271 26.05 -7.32 10.03
N LEU A 272 25.35 -8.31 9.50
CA LEU A 272 25.83 -9.20 8.44
C LEU A 272 25.85 -8.54 7.05
N ARG A 273 25.44 -7.26 6.95
CA ARG A 273 25.36 -6.50 5.69
C ARG A 273 24.50 -7.18 4.63
N LEU A 274 23.48 -7.92 5.06
CA LEU A 274 22.47 -8.44 4.14
C LEU A 274 21.64 -7.27 3.63
N GLY A 275 21.33 -7.26 2.33
CA GLY A 275 20.36 -6.33 1.76
C GLY A 275 18.93 -6.85 1.92
N PRO A 276 17.89 -6.00 1.88
CA PRO A 276 16.49 -6.43 1.95
C PRO A 276 16.16 -7.53 0.95
N THR A 277 16.56 -7.35 -0.32
CA THR A 277 16.39 -8.36 -1.38
C THR A 277 17.08 -9.70 -1.08
N GLY A 278 18.21 -9.68 -0.38
CA GLY A 278 18.90 -10.91 0.04
C GLY A 278 18.12 -11.66 1.12
N VAL A 279 17.50 -10.92 2.04
CA VAL A 279 16.61 -11.50 3.07
C VAL A 279 15.33 -12.07 2.43
N THR A 280 14.73 -11.37 1.46
CA THR A 280 13.61 -11.88 0.66
C THR A 280 13.99 -13.19 -0.06
N ALA A 281 15.19 -13.27 -0.65
CA ALA A 281 15.64 -14.49 -1.31
C ALA A 281 15.77 -15.66 -0.31
N LEU A 282 16.24 -15.40 0.91
CA LEU A 282 16.32 -16.41 1.97
C LEU A 282 14.92 -16.85 2.43
N SER A 283 13.95 -15.93 2.55
CA SER A 283 12.56 -16.27 2.90
C SER A 283 11.91 -17.16 1.83
N VAL A 284 12.16 -16.87 0.55
CA VAL A 284 11.70 -17.71 -0.58
C VAL A 284 12.35 -19.10 -0.54
N LEU A 285 13.65 -19.19 -0.26
CA LEU A 285 14.34 -20.47 -0.12
C LEU A 285 13.72 -21.31 1.01
N PHE A 286 13.46 -20.71 2.16
CA PHE A 286 12.84 -21.40 3.30
C PHE A 286 11.46 -21.94 2.95
N ALA A 287 10.63 -21.16 2.27
CA ALA A 287 9.31 -21.60 1.81
C ALA A 287 9.40 -22.74 0.77
N ALA A 288 10.35 -22.68 -0.17
CA ALA A 288 10.56 -23.72 -1.16
C ALA A 288 11.02 -25.05 -0.52
N VAL A 289 11.95 -24.99 0.43
CA VAL A 289 12.39 -26.17 1.20
C VAL A 289 11.24 -26.71 2.06
N ALA A 290 10.46 -25.86 2.71
CA ALA A 290 9.28 -26.27 3.46
C ALA A 290 8.26 -26.99 2.57
N ALA A 291 7.95 -26.45 1.39
CA ALA A 291 7.07 -27.08 0.42
C ALA A 291 7.57 -28.45 -0.05
N ALA A 292 8.88 -28.58 -0.31
CA ALA A 292 9.49 -29.87 -0.65
C ALA A 292 9.34 -30.89 0.48
N LEU A 293 9.57 -30.48 1.74
CA LEU A 293 9.40 -31.34 2.92
C LEU A 293 7.94 -31.76 3.13
N PHE A 294 6.97 -30.86 2.89
CA PHE A 294 5.55 -31.22 2.90
C PHE A 294 5.20 -32.26 1.83
N GLY A 295 5.82 -32.16 0.65
CA GLY A 295 5.67 -33.13 -0.42
C GLY A 295 6.38 -34.47 -0.17
N LEU A 296 7.45 -34.50 0.63
CA LEU A 296 8.10 -35.75 1.06
C LEU A 296 7.23 -36.52 2.06
N GLY A 297 6.53 -35.80 2.95
CA GLY A 297 5.67 -36.41 3.96
C GLY A 297 6.46 -37.06 5.11
N GLY A 298 5.74 -37.71 6.02
CA GLY A 298 6.32 -38.24 7.27
C GLY A 298 6.51 -37.15 8.34
N ARG A 299 6.22 -37.50 9.60
CA ARG A 299 6.12 -36.52 10.70
C ARG A 299 7.37 -35.63 10.86
N PRO A 300 8.62 -36.14 10.83
CA PRO A 300 9.80 -35.30 10.96
C PRO A 300 9.89 -34.24 9.85
N ALA A 301 9.66 -34.63 8.58
CA ALA A 301 9.69 -33.69 7.47
C ALA A 301 8.57 -32.64 7.57
N LEU A 302 7.36 -33.04 7.96
CA LEU A 302 6.25 -32.10 8.15
C LEU A 302 6.54 -31.08 9.27
N VAL A 303 7.11 -31.52 10.39
CA VAL A 303 7.47 -30.63 11.50
C VAL A 303 8.62 -29.70 11.11
N THR A 304 9.68 -30.23 10.50
CA THR A 304 10.80 -29.39 10.02
C THR A 304 10.33 -28.39 8.96
N GLY A 305 9.47 -28.81 8.03
CA GLY A 305 8.86 -27.94 7.04
C GLY A 305 8.03 -26.83 7.67
N ALA A 306 7.25 -27.13 8.71
CA ALA A 306 6.46 -26.14 9.43
C ALA A 306 7.33 -25.10 10.15
N VAL A 307 8.43 -25.54 10.77
CA VAL A 307 9.40 -24.63 11.40
C VAL A 307 10.06 -23.75 10.34
N LEU A 308 10.50 -24.31 9.22
CA LEU A 308 11.09 -23.53 8.12
C LEU A 308 10.09 -22.55 7.51
N LEU A 309 8.81 -22.93 7.40
CA LEU A 309 7.75 -22.06 6.94
C LEU A 309 7.58 -20.85 7.85
N TYR A 310 7.52 -21.08 9.16
CA TYR A 310 7.45 -20.02 10.17
C TYR A 310 8.68 -19.10 10.13
N LEU A 311 9.89 -19.66 10.09
CA LEU A 311 11.12 -18.87 9.99
C LEU A 311 11.20 -18.10 8.67
N GLY A 312 10.73 -18.68 7.57
CA GLY A 312 10.59 -18.00 6.28
C GLY A 312 9.66 -16.79 6.38
N PHE A 313 8.52 -16.93 7.07
CA PHE A 313 7.61 -15.80 7.32
C PHE A 313 8.23 -14.73 8.24
N VAL A 314 9.07 -15.11 9.20
CA VAL A 314 9.82 -14.12 10.00
C VAL A 314 10.78 -13.34 9.12
N LEU A 315 11.55 -14.03 8.25
CA LEU A 315 12.49 -13.38 7.32
C LEU A 315 11.78 -12.43 6.36
N ASP A 316 10.60 -12.81 5.92
CA ASP A 316 9.72 -11.97 5.11
C ASP A 316 9.27 -10.69 5.82
N CYS A 317 8.98 -10.75 7.13
CA CYS A 317 8.75 -9.54 7.90
C CYS A 317 10.05 -8.71 8.06
N VAL A 318 11.19 -9.40 8.21
CA VAL A 318 12.50 -8.80 8.44
C VAL A 318 13.03 -8.06 7.21
N ASP A 319 12.71 -8.47 5.98
CA ASP A 319 13.21 -7.74 4.80
C ASP A 319 12.67 -6.30 4.74
N GLY A 320 11.38 -6.11 5.05
CA GLY A 320 10.73 -4.81 5.10
C GLY A 320 11.14 -4.02 6.33
N GLN A 321 11.36 -4.68 7.47
CA GLN A 321 11.95 -4.05 8.65
C GLN A 321 13.39 -3.56 8.35
N LEU A 322 14.20 -4.38 7.68
CA LEU A 322 15.56 -4.05 7.31
C LEU A 322 15.60 -2.90 6.32
N ALA A 323 14.70 -2.87 5.32
CA ALA A 323 14.55 -1.73 4.41
C ALA A 323 14.19 -0.44 5.16
N ARG A 324 13.27 -0.51 6.14
CA ARG A 324 12.89 0.66 6.96
C ARG A 324 13.97 1.12 7.92
N PHE A 325 14.74 0.19 8.49
CA PHE A 325 15.82 0.47 9.42
C PHE A 325 17.06 1.04 8.70
N THR A 326 17.46 0.44 7.58
CA THR A 326 18.63 0.88 6.79
C THR A 326 18.31 1.99 5.79
N ARG A 327 17.03 2.35 5.63
CA ARG A 327 16.51 3.29 4.64
C ARG A 327 16.82 2.89 3.18
N GLN A 328 17.04 1.60 2.93
CA GLN A 328 17.28 1.04 1.60
C GLN A 328 15.95 0.63 0.96
N PHE A 329 15.25 1.59 0.36
CA PHE A 329 14.04 1.32 -0.42
C PHE A 329 14.35 1.26 -1.91
N SER A 330 13.63 0.39 -2.63
CA SER A 330 13.65 0.43 -4.09
C SER A 330 12.29 -0.01 -4.66
N PRO A 331 11.87 0.54 -5.82
CA PRO A 331 10.67 0.08 -6.51
C PRO A 331 10.70 -1.43 -6.81
N TRP A 332 11.88 -1.92 -7.20
CA TRP A 332 12.18 -3.35 -7.41
C TRP A 332 11.96 -4.16 -6.13
N GLY A 333 12.56 -3.75 -5.02
CA GLY A 333 12.45 -4.46 -3.74
C GLY A 333 11.01 -4.58 -3.29
N GLY A 334 10.24 -3.49 -3.32
CA GLY A 334 8.82 -3.56 -2.97
C GLY A 334 7.96 -4.30 -4.00
N TRP A 335 8.44 -4.56 -5.22
CA TRP A 335 7.67 -5.35 -6.21
C TRP A 335 7.97 -6.83 -6.00
N LEU A 336 9.25 -7.13 -5.79
CA LEU A 336 9.73 -8.46 -5.47
C LEU A 336 9.09 -8.97 -4.18
N ASP A 337 8.97 -8.15 -3.15
CA ASP A 337 8.23 -8.45 -1.91
C ASP A 337 6.80 -8.94 -2.23
N THR A 338 6.01 -8.13 -2.95
CA THR A 338 4.65 -8.50 -3.37
C THR A 338 4.60 -9.81 -4.18
N MET A 339 5.53 -10.02 -5.12
CA MET A 339 5.55 -11.24 -5.93
C MET A 339 5.98 -12.46 -5.12
N ALA A 340 7.05 -12.33 -4.33
CA ALA A 340 7.62 -13.40 -3.52
C ALA A 340 6.58 -13.92 -2.54
N ASP A 341 5.84 -13.03 -1.89
CA ASP A 341 4.74 -13.36 -1.01
C ASP A 341 3.73 -14.32 -1.60
N ARG A 342 3.32 -14.05 -2.85
CA ARG A 342 2.33 -14.87 -3.54
C ARG A 342 2.93 -16.16 -4.06
N ALA A 343 4.15 -16.10 -4.60
CA ALA A 343 4.87 -17.28 -5.07
C ALA A 343 5.10 -18.30 -3.93
N LYS A 344 5.55 -17.84 -2.76
CA LYS A 344 5.76 -18.69 -1.58
C LYS A 344 4.47 -19.39 -1.15
N GLU A 345 3.37 -18.64 -1.03
CA GLU A 345 2.06 -19.18 -0.62
C GLU A 345 1.62 -20.32 -1.56
N TYR A 346 1.73 -20.13 -2.88
CA TYR A 346 1.28 -21.12 -3.86
C TYR A 346 2.24 -22.29 -4.04
N ILE A 347 3.55 -22.08 -3.93
CA ILE A 347 4.53 -23.19 -3.90
C ILE A 347 4.26 -24.10 -2.70
N VAL A 348 3.87 -23.53 -1.56
CA VAL A 348 3.49 -24.29 -0.36
C VAL A 348 2.20 -25.09 -0.59
N TYR A 349 1.19 -24.52 -1.26
CA TYR A 349 0.01 -25.29 -1.67
C TYR A 349 0.36 -26.45 -2.61
N ALA A 350 1.28 -26.26 -3.56
CA ALA A 350 1.75 -27.33 -4.43
C ALA A 350 2.49 -28.43 -3.64
N GLY A 351 3.35 -28.06 -2.69
CA GLY A 351 4.04 -29.01 -1.81
C GLY A 351 3.06 -29.84 -0.97
N LEU A 352 2.05 -29.19 -0.39
CA LEU A 352 0.98 -29.87 0.34
C LEU A 352 0.17 -30.80 -0.58
N ALA A 353 -0.17 -30.37 -1.80
CA ALA A 353 -0.89 -31.20 -2.78
C ALA A 353 -0.12 -32.48 -3.11
N VAL A 354 1.18 -32.36 -3.40
CA VAL A 354 2.06 -33.51 -3.62
C VAL A 354 2.08 -34.43 -2.39
N GLY A 355 2.12 -33.85 -1.18
CA GLY A 355 2.10 -34.62 0.07
C GLY A 355 0.79 -35.40 0.27
N VAL A 356 -0.36 -34.82 -0.09
CA VAL A 356 -1.66 -35.51 -0.06
C VAL A 356 -1.70 -36.70 -1.02
N GLU A 357 -1.31 -36.49 -2.28
CA GLU A 357 -1.32 -37.53 -3.33
C GLU A 357 -0.40 -38.69 -2.97
N ARG A 358 0.85 -38.39 -2.58
CA ARG A 358 1.84 -39.42 -2.20
C ARG A 358 1.43 -40.22 -0.97
N SER A 359 0.66 -39.61 -0.07
CA SER A 359 0.14 -40.28 1.12
C SER A 359 -1.17 -41.04 0.87
N GLY A 360 -1.71 -41.01 -0.36
CA GLY A 360 -2.99 -41.65 -0.69
C GLY A 360 -4.19 -41.04 0.05
N LEU A 361 -4.09 -39.78 0.50
CA LEU A 361 -5.11 -39.14 1.35
C LEU A 361 -6.28 -38.53 0.58
N GLY A 362 -6.19 -38.47 -0.75
CA GLY A 362 -7.23 -37.90 -1.62
C GLY A 362 -6.65 -37.05 -2.74
N ASN A 363 -7.48 -36.19 -3.33
CA ASN A 363 -7.09 -35.34 -4.46
C ASN A 363 -6.46 -34.02 -3.97
N GLY A 364 -5.16 -34.05 -3.72
CA GLY A 364 -4.41 -32.90 -3.21
C GLY A 364 -4.39 -31.73 -4.18
N TRP A 365 -4.26 -32.03 -5.46
CA TRP A 365 -4.20 -30.99 -6.50
C TRP A 365 -5.52 -30.25 -6.66
N ALA A 366 -6.67 -30.92 -6.56
CA ALA A 366 -7.97 -30.26 -6.59
C ALA A 366 -8.11 -29.23 -5.45
N LEU A 367 -7.67 -29.57 -4.23
CA LEU A 367 -7.70 -28.66 -3.10
C LEU A 367 -6.74 -27.48 -3.28
N ALA A 368 -5.52 -27.72 -3.77
CA ALA A 368 -4.58 -26.64 -4.04
C ALA A 368 -5.06 -25.72 -5.17
N ILE A 369 -5.67 -26.26 -6.24
CA ILE A 369 -6.31 -25.51 -7.33
C ILE A 369 -7.46 -24.65 -6.80
N ALA A 370 -8.30 -25.21 -5.93
CA ALA A 370 -9.35 -24.44 -5.28
C ALA A 370 -8.77 -23.32 -4.40
N ALA A 371 -7.69 -23.59 -3.66
CA ALA A 371 -7.08 -22.64 -2.75
C ALA A 371 -6.42 -21.47 -3.51
N ILE A 372 -5.61 -21.73 -4.54
CA ILE A 372 -5.02 -20.67 -5.36
C ILE A 372 -6.10 -19.82 -6.05
N THR A 373 -7.17 -20.44 -6.54
CA THR A 373 -8.29 -19.72 -7.19
C THR A 373 -8.99 -18.80 -6.21
N LEU A 374 -9.40 -19.34 -5.06
CA LEU A 374 -10.08 -18.60 -4.01
C LEU A 374 -9.23 -17.41 -3.53
N GLN A 375 -7.96 -17.65 -3.22
CA GLN A 375 -7.07 -16.62 -2.68
C GLN A 375 -6.72 -15.55 -3.71
N THR A 376 -6.53 -15.92 -4.98
CA THR A 376 -6.33 -14.91 -6.03
C THR A 376 -7.56 -14.02 -6.17
N VAL A 377 -8.77 -14.58 -6.32
CA VAL A 377 -10.00 -13.78 -6.46
C VAL A 377 -10.23 -12.87 -5.24
N ARG A 378 -10.00 -13.41 -4.04
CA ARG A 378 -10.10 -12.67 -2.79
C ARG A 378 -9.10 -11.51 -2.72
N HIS A 379 -7.82 -11.75 -2.98
CA HIS A 379 -6.81 -10.69 -2.94
C HIS A 379 -7.04 -9.62 -4.01
N MET A 380 -7.54 -9.99 -5.19
CA MET A 380 -7.95 -9.02 -6.21
C MET A 380 -9.09 -8.13 -5.72
N THR A 381 -10.06 -8.72 -5.00
CA THR A 381 -11.13 -7.97 -4.33
C THR A 381 -10.57 -7.05 -3.23
N ASP A 382 -9.59 -7.52 -2.45
CA ASP A 382 -8.90 -6.73 -1.43
C ASP A 382 -8.19 -5.50 -2.02
N ALA A 383 -7.43 -5.68 -3.10
CA ALA A 383 -6.70 -4.62 -3.77
C ALA A 383 -7.65 -3.51 -4.28
N TRP A 384 -8.68 -3.87 -5.04
CA TRP A 384 -9.62 -2.89 -5.60
C TRP A 384 -10.45 -2.17 -4.54
N TYR A 385 -10.80 -2.85 -3.45
CA TYR A 385 -11.45 -2.19 -2.33
C TYR A 385 -10.52 -1.16 -1.65
N GLY A 386 -9.23 -1.48 -1.52
CA GLY A 386 -8.21 -0.54 -1.04
C GLY A 386 -8.18 0.74 -1.88
N VAL A 387 -8.07 0.60 -3.20
CA VAL A 387 -8.04 1.75 -4.13
C VAL A 387 -9.34 2.55 -4.07
N LEU A 388 -10.49 1.90 -3.97
CA LEU A 388 -11.78 2.57 -3.79
C LEU A 388 -11.78 3.44 -2.52
N HIS A 389 -11.26 2.92 -1.41
CA HIS A 389 -11.18 3.64 -0.14
C HIS A 389 -10.19 4.79 -0.19
N ASP A 390 -9.06 4.61 -0.88
CA ASP A 390 -8.06 5.66 -1.05
C ASP A 390 -8.56 6.77 -1.98
N GLU A 391 -9.41 6.47 -2.97
CA GLU A 391 -10.14 7.48 -3.74
C GLU A 391 -11.25 8.14 -2.91
N ALA A 392 -11.90 7.40 -2.02
CA ALA A 392 -12.89 7.95 -1.07
C ALA A 392 -12.30 8.98 -0.12
N ALA A 393 -11.12 8.70 0.44
CA ALA A 393 -10.41 9.64 1.29
C ALA A 393 -10.06 10.95 0.54
N ARG A 394 -9.79 10.85 -0.78
CA ARG A 394 -9.44 12.00 -1.63
C ARG A 394 -10.63 12.85 -2.07
N ARG A 395 -11.84 12.28 -2.14
CA ARG A 395 -13.06 12.99 -2.53
C ARG A 395 -14.10 12.91 -1.42
N PRO A 396 -13.93 13.67 -0.32
CA PRO A 396 -14.92 13.68 0.74
C PRO A 396 -16.24 14.26 0.20
N GLY A 397 -17.16 13.37 -0.14
CA GLY A 397 -18.54 13.73 -0.45
C GLY A 397 -19.30 14.13 0.82
N PRO A 398 -20.48 14.77 0.70
CA PRO A 398 -21.32 15.08 1.84
C PRO A 398 -21.54 13.80 2.65
N ALA A 399 -21.20 13.84 3.95
CA ALA A 399 -21.26 12.69 4.82
C ALA A 399 -22.64 12.05 4.71
N ALA A 400 -22.72 10.84 4.15
CA ALA A 400 -23.95 10.08 4.07
C ALA A 400 -24.31 9.58 5.49
N GLY A 401 -24.74 10.51 6.35
CA GLY A 401 -25.18 10.24 7.70
C GLY A 401 -26.51 9.50 7.65
N GLY A 402 -26.52 8.22 8.04
CA GLY A 402 -27.77 7.49 8.32
C GLY A 402 -27.92 6.12 7.65
N GLY A 403 -27.15 5.81 6.61
CA GLY A 403 -27.23 4.52 5.91
C GLY A 403 -26.58 3.34 6.68
N ILE A 404 -26.94 2.10 6.32
CA ILE A 404 -26.35 0.86 6.88
C ILE A 404 -24.82 0.88 6.76
N GLY A 405 -24.28 1.34 5.62
CA GLY A 405 -22.84 1.47 5.41
C GLY A 405 -22.16 2.43 6.40
N ALA A 406 -22.80 3.56 6.73
CA ALA A 406 -22.28 4.52 7.71
C ALA A 406 -22.27 3.93 9.13
N ARG A 407 -23.33 3.23 9.53
CA ARG A 407 -23.40 2.51 10.82
C ARG A 407 -22.31 1.44 10.93
N LEU A 408 -22.09 0.68 9.86
CA LEU A 408 -21.03 -0.32 9.79
C LEU A 408 -19.63 0.29 9.88
N SER A 409 -19.40 1.45 9.24
CA SER A 409 -18.15 2.19 9.34
C SER A 409 -17.91 2.71 10.76
N GLN A 410 -18.93 3.29 11.40
CA GLN A 410 -18.84 3.77 12.79
C GLN A 410 -18.54 2.62 13.77
N ALA A 411 -19.29 1.52 13.71
CA ALA A 411 -19.04 0.35 14.54
C ALA A 411 -17.62 -0.21 14.32
N SER A 412 -17.21 -0.28 13.06
CA SER A 412 -15.87 -0.70 12.66
C SER A 412 -14.76 0.20 13.19
N ASN A 413 -14.99 1.52 13.25
CA ASN A 413 -14.03 2.48 13.77
C ASN A 413 -13.92 2.36 15.30
N ARG A 414 -15.03 2.16 16.02
CA ARG A 414 -15.02 1.89 17.46
C ARG A 414 -14.19 0.65 17.81
N VAL A 415 -14.42 -0.46 17.11
CA VAL A 415 -13.65 -1.71 17.31
C VAL A 415 -12.17 -1.54 16.96
N GLN A 416 -11.84 -0.70 15.98
CA GLN A 416 -10.43 -0.42 15.63
C GLN A 416 -9.74 0.52 16.61
N ALA A 417 -10.49 1.41 17.26
CA ALA A 417 -9.95 2.30 18.29
C ALA A 417 -9.59 1.54 19.57
N ASP A 418 -10.38 0.52 19.92
CA ASP A 418 -10.14 -0.36 21.07
C ASP A 418 -9.05 -1.41 20.78
N THR A 419 -7.83 -0.93 20.58
CA THR A 419 -6.66 -1.73 20.19
C THR A 419 -6.32 -2.73 21.28
N GLY A 420 -6.15 -4.01 20.90
CA GLY A 420 -5.81 -5.08 21.83
C GLY A 420 -7.02 -5.84 22.40
N SER A 421 -8.25 -5.35 22.20
CA SER A 421 -9.47 -6.05 22.58
C SER A 421 -9.68 -7.36 21.79
N VAL A 422 -10.49 -8.27 22.34
CA VAL A 422 -10.88 -9.52 21.65
C VAL A 422 -11.59 -9.20 20.32
N GLY A 423 -12.48 -8.20 20.32
CA GLY A 423 -13.19 -7.76 19.12
C GLY A 423 -12.26 -7.21 18.04
N TYR A 424 -11.23 -6.45 18.44
CA TYR A 424 -10.17 -5.98 17.54
C TYR A 424 -9.45 -7.16 16.87
N TRP A 425 -8.98 -8.13 17.66
CA TRP A 425 -8.25 -9.28 17.13
C TRP A 425 -9.10 -10.21 16.28
N LEU A 426 -10.33 -10.50 16.70
CA LEU A 426 -11.27 -11.31 15.93
C LEU A 426 -11.52 -10.68 14.56
N LYS A 427 -11.75 -9.37 14.51
CA LYS A 427 -11.97 -8.63 13.27
C LYS A 427 -10.75 -8.64 12.32
N ARG A 428 -9.53 -8.64 12.86
CA ARG A 428 -8.32 -8.76 12.04
C ARG A 428 -8.12 -10.19 11.54
N THR A 429 -8.29 -11.17 12.42
CA THR A 429 -8.09 -12.60 12.13
C THR A 429 -9.13 -13.15 11.16
N VAL A 430 -10.39 -12.71 11.22
CA VAL A 430 -11.46 -13.18 10.31
C VAL A 430 -11.18 -12.82 8.85
N VAL A 431 -10.36 -11.81 8.59
CA VAL A 431 -9.90 -11.44 7.23
C VAL A 431 -8.74 -12.34 6.76
N PHE A 432 -8.43 -13.39 7.52
CA PHE A 432 -7.41 -14.40 7.24
C PHE A 432 -6.10 -13.79 6.71
N PRO A 433 -5.46 -12.88 7.47
CA PRO A 433 -4.24 -12.21 7.03
C PRO A 433 -3.09 -13.19 6.86
N ILE A 434 -2.04 -12.74 6.18
CA ILE A 434 -0.91 -13.57 5.75
C ILE A 434 -0.30 -14.34 6.94
N GLY A 435 -0.07 -13.68 8.07
CA GLY A 435 0.50 -14.30 9.27
C GLY A 435 -0.36 -15.44 9.83
N GLU A 436 -1.67 -15.23 9.93
CA GLU A 436 -2.64 -16.23 10.38
C GLU A 436 -2.70 -17.42 9.41
N ARG A 437 -2.56 -17.19 8.11
CA ARG A 437 -2.49 -18.28 7.12
C ARG A 437 -1.25 -19.14 7.31
N TRP A 438 -0.09 -18.50 7.42
CA TRP A 438 1.18 -19.21 7.65
C TRP A 438 1.15 -20.00 8.96
N ALA A 439 0.62 -19.41 10.02
CA ALA A 439 0.43 -20.08 11.31
C ALA A 439 -0.50 -21.28 11.20
N LEU A 440 -1.67 -21.11 10.56
CA LEU A 440 -2.63 -22.18 10.34
C LEU A 440 -1.97 -23.34 9.57
N ILE A 441 -1.27 -23.05 8.47
CA ILE A 441 -0.59 -24.07 7.66
C ILE A 441 0.46 -24.80 8.50
N ALA A 442 1.39 -24.07 9.12
CA ALA A 442 2.48 -24.64 9.91
C ALA A 442 1.97 -25.52 11.06
N ILE A 443 0.95 -25.06 11.81
CA ILE A 443 0.38 -25.82 12.94
C ILE A 443 -0.35 -27.06 12.42
N THR A 444 -1.24 -26.90 11.45
CA THR A 444 -2.07 -28.01 10.96
C THR A 444 -1.25 -29.10 10.28
N VAL A 445 -0.24 -28.74 9.48
CA VAL A 445 0.60 -29.72 8.78
C VAL A 445 1.51 -30.47 9.76
N ALA A 446 2.06 -29.78 10.77
CA ALA A 446 2.94 -30.38 11.77
C ALA A 446 2.18 -31.32 12.73
N LEU A 447 0.97 -30.94 13.14
CA LEU A 447 0.15 -31.70 14.08
C LEU A 447 -0.62 -32.84 13.41
N PHE A 448 -1.05 -32.64 12.16
CA PHE A 448 -1.88 -33.58 11.42
C PHE A 448 -1.17 -34.05 10.14
N ASN A 449 -1.60 -33.56 8.98
CA ASN A 449 -1.11 -33.98 7.67
C ASN A 449 -1.40 -32.89 6.61
N PRO A 450 -0.86 -33.03 5.38
CA PRO A 450 -1.09 -32.06 4.31
C PRO A 450 -2.55 -31.86 3.91
N LEU A 451 -3.40 -32.89 4.03
CA LEU A 451 -4.82 -32.82 3.66
C LEU A 451 -5.56 -31.86 4.62
N VAL A 452 -5.40 -32.07 5.92
CA VAL A 452 -6.00 -31.21 6.95
C VAL A 452 -5.56 -29.77 6.77
N SER A 453 -4.30 -29.54 6.40
CA SER A 453 -3.78 -28.21 6.15
C SER A 453 -4.46 -27.50 4.97
N LEU A 454 -4.57 -28.17 3.81
CA LEU A 454 -5.27 -27.62 2.65
C LEU A 454 -6.75 -27.38 2.91
N VAL A 455 -7.43 -28.31 3.59
CA VAL A 455 -8.83 -28.14 3.98
C VAL A 455 -9.01 -26.96 4.93
N ALA A 456 -8.14 -26.82 5.93
CA ALA A 456 -8.21 -25.70 6.87
C ALA A 456 -8.03 -24.34 6.17
N VAL A 457 -7.06 -24.24 5.26
CA VAL A 457 -6.85 -23.03 4.43
C VAL A 457 -8.08 -22.72 3.59
N LEU A 458 -8.69 -23.72 2.96
CA LEU A 458 -9.89 -23.54 2.14
C LEU A 458 -11.09 -23.10 2.98
N VAL A 459 -11.38 -23.81 4.07
CA VAL A 459 -12.52 -23.50 4.95
C VAL A 459 -12.41 -22.08 5.48
N TRP A 460 -11.27 -21.72 6.06
CA TRP A 460 -11.07 -20.36 6.57
C TRP A 460 -11.07 -19.35 5.43
N GLY A 461 -10.43 -19.66 4.29
CA GLY A 461 -10.42 -18.82 3.09
C GLY A 461 -11.83 -18.48 2.60
N VAL A 462 -12.73 -19.46 2.55
CA VAL A 462 -14.12 -19.29 2.08
C VAL A 462 -14.90 -18.41 3.05
N LEU A 463 -14.82 -18.70 4.35
CA LEU A 463 -15.46 -17.89 5.40
C LEU A 463 -15.00 -16.44 5.32
N ALA A 464 -13.69 -16.25 5.21
CA ALA A 464 -13.07 -14.96 5.17
C ALA A 464 -13.40 -14.20 3.86
N ALA A 465 -13.53 -14.89 2.72
CA ALA A 465 -13.96 -14.30 1.45
C ALA A 465 -15.43 -13.88 1.49
N GLY A 466 -16.32 -14.71 2.05
CA GLY A 466 -17.72 -14.37 2.27
C GLY A 466 -17.89 -13.15 3.17
N TYR A 467 -17.15 -13.14 4.30
CA TYR A 467 -17.15 -12.02 5.24
C TYR A 467 -16.70 -10.70 4.59
N THR A 468 -15.54 -10.69 3.91
CA THR A 468 -15.01 -9.46 3.31
C THR A 468 -15.85 -9.00 2.13
N LEU A 469 -16.29 -9.89 1.26
CA LEU A 469 -17.10 -9.54 0.09
C LEU A 469 -18.44 -8.93 0.52
N ALA A 470 -19.14 -9.55 1.48
CA ALA A 470 -20.41 -9.03 1.98
C ALA A 470 -20.25 -7.64 2.61
N LEU A 471 -19.32 -7.50 3.57
CA LEU A 471 -19.12 -6.25 4.30
C LEU A 471 -18.68 -5.11 3.39
N ARG A 472 -17.78 -5.38 2.45
CA ARG A 472 -17.24 -4.36 1.55
C ARG A 472 -18.23 -3.95 0.48
N THR A 473 -19.01 -4.88 -0.06
CA THR A 473 -20.10 -4.58 -1.00
C THR A 473 -21.13 -3.67 -0.34
N LEU A 474 -21.52 -3.96 0.91
CA LEU A 474 -22.44 -3.11 1.68
C LEU A 474 -21.88 -1.69 1.89
N ARG A 475 -20.60 -1.56 2.22
CA ARG A 475 -19.94 -0.26 2.41
C ARG A 475 -19.74 0.52 1.12
N SER A 476 -19.35 -0.13 0.02
CA SER A 476 -19.08 0.55 -1.25
C SER A 476 -20.36 1.14 -1.85
N ARG A 477 -21.53 0.51 -1.63
CA ARG A 477 -22.83 1.07 -2.06
C ARG A 477 -23.11 2.45 -1.47
N SER A 478 -22.62 2.73 -0.26
CA SER A 478 -22.75 4.05 0.37
C SER A 478 -21.71 5.08 -0.10
N MET A 479 -20.56 4.64 -0.64
CA MET A 479 -19.50 5.56 -1.08
C MET A 479 -19.84 6.22 -2.42
N ARG A 480 -20.44 5.47 -3.36
CA ARG A 480 -20.78 5.95 -4.72
C ARG A 480 -19.58 6.52 -5.50
N ILE A 481 -18.41 5.87 -5.38
CA ILE A 481 -17.18 6.29 -6.04
C ILE A 481 -16.84 5.37 -7.20
N ALA A 482 -16.63 5.96 -8.36
CA ALA A 482 -16.16 5.30 -9.57
C ALA A 482 -14.63 5.24 -9.56
N VAL A 483 -14.06 4.13 -9.08
CA VAL A 483 -12.58 4.00 -8.99
C VAL A 483 -11.95 3.60 -10.33
N LEU A 484 -12.61 2.77 -11.13
CA LEU A 484 -12.04 2.26 -12.39
C LEU A 484 -11.88 3.35 -13.46
N SER A 485 -12.64 4.44 -13.39
CA SER A 485 -12.47 5.59 -14.29
C SER A 485 -11.21 6.41 -14.00
N THR A 486 -10.47 6.11 -12.92
CA THR A 486 -9.24 6.83 -12.54
C THR A 486 -7.96 6.15 -13.02
N VAL A 487 -8.09 4.99 -13.67
CA VAL A 487 -6.99 4.10 -14.08
C VAL A 487 -7.26 3.51 -15.47
N ASP A 488 -6.24 2.91 -16.07
CA ASP A 488 -6.42 2.15 -17.30
C ASP A 488 -7.25 0.88 -17.02
N THR A 489 -8.55 1.01 -17.21
CA THR A 489 -9.51 -0.07 -16.99
C THR A 489 -9.22 -1.29 -17.86
N SER A 490 -8.74 -1.09 -19.09
CA SER A 490 -8.46 -2.19 -20.03
C SER A 490 -7.30 -3.05 -19.54
N ALA A 491 -6.25 -2.42 -19.03
CA ALA A 491 -5.11 -3.12 -18.44
C ALA A 491 -5.49 -3.95 -17.23
N HIS A 492 -6.32 -3.40 -16.34
CA HIS A 492 -6.69 -4.07 -15.09
C HIS A 492 -7.79 -5.12 -15.25
N ARG A 493 -8.62 -5.00 -16.29
CA ARG A 493 -9.46 -6.11 -16.77
C ARG A 493 -8.65 -7.17 -17.52
N ASP A 494 -7.41 -6.87 -17.88
CA ASP A 494 -6.51 -7.68 -18.69
C ASP A 494 -7.11 -7.95 -20.09
N ASP A 495 -7.64 -6.91 -20.72
CA ASP A 495 -8.34 -6.98 -22.01
C ASP A 495 -7.38 -7.32 -23.17
N GLY A 496 -7.68 -8.42 -23.84
CA GLY A 496 -7.02 -8.91 -25.03
C GLY A 496 -7.58 -8.31 -26.33
N PRO A 497 -7.17 -8.86 -27.48
CA PRO A 497 -7.53 -8.30 -28.78
C PRO A 497 -9.03 -8.21 -29.04
N LEU A 498 -9.82 -9.21 -28.62
CA LEU A 498 -11.27 -9.22 -28.85
C LEU A 498 -11.96 -8.18 -27.96
N ALA A 499 -11.60 -8.10 -26.67
CA ALA A 499 -12.16 -7.10 -25.77
C ALA A 499 -11.81 -5.67 -26.18
N ARG A 500 -10.57 -5.42 -26.62
CA ARG A 500 -10.14 -4.13 -27.18
C ARG A 500 -10.89 -3.80 -28.48
N TRP A 501 -11.03 -4.76 -29.38
CA TRP A 501 -11.77 -4.59 -30.65
C TRP A 501 -13.26 -4.32 -30.42
N LEU A 502 -13.92 -5.09 -29.55
CA LEU A 502 -15.31 -4.90 -29.18
C LEU A 502 -15.52 -3.56 -28.47
N GLY A 503 -14.64 -3.19 -27.54
CA GLY A 503 -14.75 -1.92 -26.81
C GLY A 503 -14.83 -0.68 -27.71
N THR A 504 -14.26 -0.73 -28.91
CA THR A 504 -14.39 0.36 -29.89
C THR A 504 -15.72 0.38 -30.67
N ARG A 505 -16.46 -0.74 -30.70
CA ARG A 505 -17.67 -0.92 -31.53
C ARG A 505 -18.95 -1.07 -30.73
N THR A 506 -18.88 -1.68 -29.55
CA THR A 506 -20.04 -1.94 -28.70
C THR A 506 -20.17 -0.86 -27.66
N ARG A 507 -21.41 -0.43 -27.42
CA ARG A 507 -21.77 0.47 -26.34
C ARG A 507 -22.77 -0.23 -25.43
N LEU A 508 -22.55 -1.49 -25.06
CA LEU A 508 -23.43 -2.16 -24.10
C LEU A 508 -23.05 -1.75 -22.67
N SER A 509 -24.03 -1.32 -21.89
CA SER A 509 -23.87 -1.02 -20.46
C SER A 509 -23.84 -2.30 -19.63
N GLY A 510 -23.37 -2.19 -18.38
CA GLY A 510 -23.42 -3.30 -17.41
C GLY A 510 -22.17 -4.16 -17.38
N PRO A 511 -20.99 -3.59 -17.10
CA PRO A 511 -19.75 -4.37 -17.01
C PRO A 511 -19.78 -5.44 -15.91
N LEU A 512 -20.31 -5.11 -14.73
CA LEU A 512 -20.43 -6.07 -13.63
C LEU A 512 -21.41 -7.22 -13.94
N PRO A 513 -22.67 -6.98 -14.39
CA PRO A 513 -23.55 -8.07 -14.82
C PRO A 513 -22.93 -8.99 -15.87
N ALA A 514 -22.22 -8.44 -16.86
CA ALA A 514 -21.56 -9.24 -17.89
C ALA A 514 -20.41 -10.10 -17.32
N ALA A 515 -19.59 -9.54 -16.43
CA ALA A 515 -18.56 -10.31 -15.73
C ALA A 515 -19.15 -11.42 -14.85
N VAL A 516 -20.26 -11.14 -14.16
CA VAL A 516 -20.99 -12.13 -13.33
C VAL A 516 -21.55 -13.26 -14.20
N LEU A 517 -22.15 -12.94 -15.35
CA LEU A 517 -22.61 -13.94 -16.32
C LEU A 517 -21.45 -14.83 -16.79
N ALA A 518 -20.29 -14.25 -17.11
CA ALA A 518 -19.10 -15.00 -17.49
C ALA A 518 -18.63 -15.94 -16.36
N ALA A 519 -18.64 -15.47 -15.10
CA ALA A 519 -18.29 -16.31 -13.95
C ALA A 519 -19.28 -17.47 -13.77
N PHE A 520 -20.58 -17.24 -13.94
CA PHE A 520 -21.59 -18.31 -13.89
C PHE A 520 -21.43 -19.31 -15.03
N ALA A 521 -21.15 -18.86 -16.26
CA ALA A 521 -20.93 -19.74 -17.40
C ALA A 521 -19.70 -20.65 -17.17
N ALA A 522 -18.60 -20.09 -16.67
CA ALA A 522 -17.40 -20.84 -16.31
C ALA A 522 -17.65 -21.82 -15.15
N ALA A 523 -18.39 -21.40 -14.12
CA ALA A 523 -18.77 -22.25 -12.99
C ALA A 523 -19.67 -23.42 -13.43
N ALA A 524 -20.63 -23.17 -14.33
CA ALA A 524 -21.50 -24.20 -14.89
C ALA A 524 -20.68 -25.21 -15.70
N LEU A 525 -19.74 -24.75 -16.54
CA LEU A 525 -18.83 -25.64 -17.26
C LEU A 525 -18.02 -26.51 -16.30
N LEU A 526 -17.42 -25.91 -15.25
CA LEU A 526 -16.68 -26.64 -14.24
C LEU A 526 -17.55 -27.70 -13.53
N GLY A 527 -18.75 -27.31 -13.11
CA GLY A 527 -19.71 -28.23 -12.49
C GLY A 527 -20.06 -29.41 -13.39
N THR A 528 -20.26 -29.18 -14.70
CA THR A 528 -20.50 -30.26 -15.66
C THR A 528 -19.30 -31.17 -15.87
N ALA A 529 -18.08 -30.61 -15.90
CA ALA A 529 -16.84 -31.39 -16.04
C ALA A 529 -16.61 -32.29 -14.81
N LEU A 530 -16.88 -31.78 -13.61
CA LEU A 530 -16.78 -32.53 -12.35
C LEU A 530 -17.88 -33.60 -12.22
N ALA A 531 -19.14 -33.24 -12.50
CA ALA A 531 -20.28 -34.15 -12.33
C ALA A 531 -20.26 -35.36 -13.28
N ARG A 532 -19.54 -35.26 -14.39
CA ARG A 532 -19.47 -36.33 -15.40
C ARG A 532 -18.15 -37.11 -15.37
N ASP A 533 -17.30 -36.88 -14.37
CA ASP A 533 -16.08 -37.68 -14.13
C ASP A 533 -15.26 -37.99 -15.41
N GLY A 534 -15.00 -36.96 -16.21
CA GLY A 534 -14.21 -37.08 -17.45
C GLY A 534 -14.93 -37.70 -18.66
N THR A 535 -16.25 -37.96 -18.55
CA THR A 535 -17.13 -38.38 -19.66
C THR A 535 -17.88 -37.23 -20.32
N ALA A 536 -17.76 -36.00 -19.80
CA ALA A 536 -18.35 -34.81 -20.41
C ALA A 536 -17.83 -34.61 -21.85
N ASP A 537 -18.74 -34.22 -22.76
CA ASP A 537 -18.35 -33.85 -24.11
C ASP A 537 -17.47 -32.60 -24.07
N ARG A 538 -16.21 -32.76 -24.53
CA ARG A 538 -15.23 -31.68 -24.63
C ARG A 538 -15.73 -30.49 -25.45
N ARG A 539 -16.68 -30.70 -26.37
CA ARG A 539 -17.28 -29.64 -27.20
C ARG A 539 -18.07 -28.61 -26.40
N LEU A 540 -18.47 -28.94 -25.16
CA LEU A 540 -19.13 -27.99 -24.23
C LEU A 540 -18.25 -26.78 -23.90
N VAL A 541 -16.93 -26.88 -24.09
CA VAL A 541 -16.00 -25.76 -23.91
C VAL A 541 -16.31 -24.58 -24.84
N LEU A 542 -16.81 -24.82 -26.05
CA LEU A 542 -17.05 -23.78 -27.06
C LEU A 542 -18.25 -22.87 -26.72
N PRO A 543 -19.47 -23.38 -26.45
CA PRO A 543 -20.58 -22.51 -26.05
C PRO A 543 -20.30 -21.82 -24.71
N ALA A 544 -19.61 -22.47 -23.77
CA ALA A 544 -19.20 -21.83 -22.52
C ALA A 544 -18.18 -20.70 -22.76
N ALA A 545 -17.21 -20.89 -23.66
CA ALA A 545 -16.27 -19.85 -24.04
C ALA A 545 -17.00 -18.63 -24.64
N LEU A 546 -17.98 -18.85 -25.53
CA LEU A 546 -18.78 -17.76 -26.10
C LEU A 546 -19.52 -16.96 -25.00
N LEU A 547 -20.12 -17.65 -24.02
CA LEU A 547 -20.78 -17.00 -22.89
C LEU A 547 -19.81 -16.21 -22.00
N VAL A 548 -18.61 -16.73 -21.76
CA VAL A 548 -17.55 -16.02 -21.02
C VAL A 548 -17.11 -14.76 -21.78
N LEU A 549 -16.96 -14.86 -23.10
CA LEU A 549 -16.55 -13.74 -23.97
C LEU A 549 -17.61 -12.62 -24.06
N VAL A 550 -18.85 -12.83 -23.62
CA VAL A 550 -19.86 -11.75 -23.48
C VAL A 550 -19.36 -10.63 -22.57
N ALA A 551 -18.49 -10.92 -21.59
CA ALA A 551 -17.91 -9.90 -20.72
C ALA A 551 -16.94 -8.93 -21.43
N ALA A 552 -16.61 -9.18 -22.70
CA ALA A 552 -15.86 -8.27 -23.56
C ALA A 552 -16.75 -7.16 -24.16
N LEU A 553 -18.07 -7.37 -24.29
CA LEU A 553 -18.98 -6.39 -24.90
C LEU A 553 -19.07 -5.03 -24.18
N PRO A 554 -19.03 -4.94 -22.84
CA PRO A 554 -19.04 -3.65 -22.15
C PRO A 554 -17.63 -3.01 -22.03
N ALA A 555 -16.62 -3.53 -22.73
CA ALA A 555 -15.23 -3.14 -22.47
C ALA A 555 -14.93 -1.65 -22.71
N GLY A 556 -15.59 -1.03 -23.70
CA GLY A 556 -15.43 0.38 -24.02
C GLY A 556 -16.26 1.33 -23.15
N ARG A 557 -17.10 0.81 -22.23
CA ARG A 557 -17.91 1.66 -21.36
C ARG A 557 -17.13 2.10 -20.14
N ALA A 558 -17.42 3.31 -19.66
CA ALA A 558 -16.93 3.78 -18.38
C ALA A 558 -17.47 2.88 -17.25
N HIS A 559 -16.57 2.32 -16.45
CA HIS A 559 -16.89 1.46 -15.30
C HIS A 559 -17.16 2.33 -14.06
N ALA A 560 -18.23 3.11 -14.14
CA ALA A 560 -18.57 4.14 -13.15
C ALA A 560 -19.62 3.70 -12.11
N GLY A 561 -20.07 2.45 -12.17
CA GLY A 561 -21.02 1.90 -11.21
C GLY A 561 -20.42 1.78 -9.80
N PRO A 562 -21.25 1.88 -8.74
CA PRO A 562 -20.78 1.84 -7.35
C PRO A 562 -20.19 0.48 -6.92
N LEU A 563 -20.41 -0.56 -7.71
CA LEU A 563 -19.88 -1.90 -7.53
C LEU A 563 -18.93 -2.31 -8.65
N ASP A 564 -18.66 -1.44 -9.62
CA ASP A 564 -17.82 -1.80 -10.78
C ASP A 564 -16.37 -2.09 -10.36
N TRP A 565 -15.94 -1.64 -9.19
CA TRP A 565 -14.66 -2.04 -8.57
C TRP A 565 -14.50 -3.57 -8.42
N LEU A 566 -15.59 -4.35 -8.44
CA LEU A 566 -15.57 -5.82 -8.43
C LEU A 566 -15.28 -6.44 -9.80
N VAL A 567 -15.44 -5.70 -10.90
CA VAL A 567 -15.31 -6.24 -12.27
C VAL A 567 -14.00 -6.99 -12.49
N PRO A 568 -12.82 -6.45 -12.11
CA PRO A 568 -11.56 -7.18 -12.27
C PRO A 568 -11.56 -8.51 -11.52
N ALA A 569 -11.98 -8.53 -10.24
CA ALA A 569 -11.98 -9.75 -9.43
C ALA A 569 -12.96 -10.81 -9.95
N VAL A 570 -14.14 -10.40 -10.43
CA VAL A 570 -15.13 -11.31 -11.01
C VAL A 570 -14.65 -11.88 -12.35
N LEU A 571 -13.96 -11.08 -13.18
CA LEU A 571 -13.33 -11.58 -14.40
C LEU A 571 -12.21 -12.60 -14.09
N ARG A 572 -11.43 -12.39 -13.02
CA ARG A 572 -10.45 -13.39 -12.56
C ARG A 572 -11.14 -14.69 -12.15
N ALA A 573 -12.26 -14.61 -11.44
CA ALA A 573 -13.05 -15.80 -11.09
C ALA A 573 -13.53 -16.53 -12.35
N ALA A 574 -14.10 -15.81 -13.32
CA ALA A 574 -14.56 -16.38 -14.59
C ALA A 574 -13.43 -17.08 -15.35
N GLU A 575 -12.29 -16.42 -15.48
CA GLU A 575 -11.12 -16.96 -16.17
C GLU A 575 -10.58 -18.21 -15.47
N TYR A 576 -10.40 -18.16 -14.15
CA TYR A 576 -9.80 -19.28 -13.41
C TYR A 576 -10.70 -20.50 -13.44
N LEU A 577 -12.01 -20.32 -13.22
CA LEU A 577 -12.99 -21.40 -13.31
C LEU A 577 -13.01 -22.01 -14.71
N PHE A 578 -12.90 -21.18 -15.75
CA PHE A 578 -12.84 -21.66 -17.13
C PHE A 578 -11.56 -22.45 -17.40
N VAL A 579 -10.40 -21.96 -16.97
CA VAL A 579 -9.10 -22.66 -17.12
C VAL A 579 -9.14 -24.03 -16.47
N ILE A 580 -9.72 -24.13 -15.26
CA ILE A 580 -9.87 -25.41 -14.56
C ILE A 580 -10.78 -26.34 -15.35
N ALA A 581 -11.96 -25.85 -15.75
CA ALA A 581 -12.93 -26.65 -16.49
C ALA A 581 -12.38 -27.15 -17.84
N ALA A 582 -11.71 -26.26 -18.59
CA ALA A 582 -11.02 -26.58 -19.84
C ALA A 582 -9.89 -27.61 -19.61
N GLY A 583 -9.13 -27.48 -18.53
CA GLY A 583 -8.08 -28.43 -18.16
C GLY A 583 -8.64 -29.82 -17.88
N LEU A 584 -9.75 -29.91 -17.13
CA LEU A 584 -10.42 -31.18 -16.85
C LEU A 584 -10.99 -31.82 -18.12
N LEU A 585 -11.70 -31.06 -18.97
CA LEU A 585 -12.24 -31.55 -20.25
C LEU A 585 -11.13 -31.97 -21.22
N GLY A 586 -10.00 -31.27 -21.20
CA GLY A 586 -8.81 -31.55 -22.00
C GLY A 586 -7.90 -32.64 -21.42
N ARG A 587 -8.26 -33.24 -20.28
CA ARG A 587 -7.44 -34.23 -19.54
C ARG A 587 -6.01 -33.75 -19.26
N VAL A 588 -5.87 -32.46 -18.97
CA VAL A 588 -4.60 -31.84 -18.58
C VAL A 588 -4.23 -32.31 -17.18
N PRO A 589 -2.96 -32.71 -16.93
CA PRO A 589 -2.52 -33.06 -15.59
C PRO A 589 -2.79 -31.95 -14.57
N ALA A 590 -3.28 -32.30 -13.38
CA ALA A 590 -3.71 -31.31 -12.40
C ALA A 590 -2.58 -30.36 -11.95
N TRP A 591 -1.35 -30.86 -11.84
CA TRP A 591 -0.17 -30.03 -11.56
C TRP A 591 0.09 -28.98 -12.65
N LEU A 592 -0.25 -29.27 -13.91
CA LEU A 592 -0.09 -28.35 -15.03
C LEU A 592 -1.21 -27.31 -15.07
N ILE A 593 -2.44 -27.70 -14.72
CA ILE A 593 -3.53 -26.75 -14.46
C ILE A 593 -3.10 -25.77 -13.35
N PHE A 594 -2.57 -26.30 -12.24
CA PHE A 594 -2.06 -25.49 -11.14
C PHE A 594 -0.92 -24.56 -11.59
N ALA A 595 0.03 -25.04 -12.38
CA ALA A 595 1.14 -24.23 -12.90
C ALA A 595 0.65 -23.07 -13.80
N LEU A 596 -0.35 -23.30 -14.64
CA LEU A 596 -0.98 -22.24 -15.43
C LEU A 596 -1.70 -21.22 -14.54
N LEU A 597 -2.45 -21.68 -13.53
CA LEU A 597 -3.10 -20.78 -12.56
C LEU A 597 -2.08 -19.98 -11.75
N LEU A 598 -0.93 -20.57 -11.41
CA LEU A 598 0.18 -19.87 -10.76
C LEU A 598 0.75 -18.78 -11.67
N ALA A 599 1.03 -19.08 -12.94
CA ALA A 599 1.51 -18.09 -13.89
C ALA A 599 0.51 -16.94 -14.08
N LEU A 600 -0.79 -17.27 -14.20
CA LEU A 600 -1.87 -16.27 -14.22
C LEU A 600 -1.92 -15.46 -12.93
N ALA A 601 -1.74 -16.08 -11.78
CA ALA A 601 -1.83 -15.38 -10.50
C ALA A 601 -0.71 -14.35 -10.40
N LEU A 602 0.53 -14.74 -10.69
CA LEU A 602 1.67 -13.84 -10.69
C LEU A 602 1.50 -12.70 -11.72
N HIS A 603 0.98 -12.98 -12.92
CA HIS A 603 0.61 -11.95 -13.91
C HIS A 603 -0.39 -10.93 -13.33
N HIS A 604 -1.46 -11.40 -12.68
CA HIS A 604 -2.46 -10.52 -12.10
C HIS A 604 -1.95 -9.75 -10.88
N TYR A 605 -1.09 -10.35 -10.05
CA TYR A 605 -0.45 -9.61 -8.96
C TYR A 605 0.52 -8.55 -9.48
N ASP A 606 1.20 -8.76 -10.60
CA ASP A 606 2.01 -7.70 -11.22
C ASP A 606 1.14 -6.49 -11.60
N LEU A 607 -0.06 -6.72 -12.14
CA LEU A 607 -1.02 -5.65 -12.41
C LEU A 607 -1.46 -4.93 -11.13
N THR A 608 -1.69 -5.65 -10.03
CA THR A 608 -1.99 -5.06 -8.72
C THR A 608 -0.80 -4.27 -8.16
N ALA A 609 0.42 -4.78 -8.25
CA ALA A 609 1.62 -4.09 -7.78
C ALA A 609 1.88 -2.79 -8.56
N ARG A 610 1.57 -2.78 -9.87
CA ARG A 610 1.59 -1.58 -10.70
C ARG A 610 0.52 -0.57 -10.30
N LEU A 611 -0.69 -1.05 -10.00
CA LEU A 611 -1.80 -0.22 -9.50
C LEU A 611 -1.43 0.48 -8.20
N GLU A 612 -0.96 -0.28 -7.20
CA GLU A 612 -0.58 0.25 -5.88
C GLU A 612 0.54 1.29 -5.97
N LYS A 613 1.49 1.10 -6.88
CA LYS A 613 2.63 2.00 -7.09
C LYS A 613 2.40 3.05 -8.18
N ARG A 614 1.19 3.12 -8.76
CA ARG A 614 0.84 4.00 -9.88
C ARG A 614 1.88 3.98 -11.00
N THR A 615 2.40 2.79 -11.30
CA THR A 615 3.42 2.58 -12.31
C THR A 615 2.76 2.19 -13.63
N ALA A 616 3.22 2.75 -14.74
CA ALA A 616 2.69 2.43 -16.06
C ALA A 616 2.92 0.95 -16.44
N ASN A 617 2.08 0.45 -17.34
CA ASN A 617 2.23 -0.88 -17.91
C ASN A 617 3.46 -0.95 -18.82
N PRO A 618 4.16 -2.10 -18.88
CA PRO A 618 5.30 -2.26 -19.77
C PRO A 618 4.83 -2.31 -21.22
N GLY A 619 5.69 -1.92 -22.16
CA GLY A 619 5.40 -2.07 -23.60
C GLY A 619 5.10 -3.51 -24.01
N SER A 620 5.62 -4.50 -23.27
CA SER A 620 5.33 -5.92 -23.49
C SER A 620 3.85 -6.29 -23.25
N TRP A 621 3.08 -5.46 -22.54
CA TRP A 621 1.66 -5.70 -22.29
C TRP A 621 0.84 -5.75 -23.60
N VAL A 622 1.27 -5.06 -24.65
CA VAL A 622 0.60 -5.09 -25.97
C VAL A 622 0.56 -6.50 -26.55
N TYR A 623 1.58 -7.32 -26.26
CA TYR A 623 1.66 -8.71 -26.68
C TYR A 623 0.81 -9.64 -25.80
N GLY A 624 0.29 -9.16 -24.67
CA GLY A 624 -0.61 -9.93 -23.82
C GLY A 624 -1.82 -10.45 -24.61
N LEU A 625 -2.08 -11.76 -24.50
CA LEU A 625 -3.29 -12.38 -25.05
C LEU A 625 -4.57 -11.82 -24.40
N GLY A 626 -4.44 -11.25 -23.19
CA GLY A 626 -5.56 -10.90 -22.32
C GLY A 626 -6.39 -12.12 -21.92
N TRP A 627 -7.41 -11.89 -21.08
CA TRP A 627 -8.29 -12.97 -20.62
C TRP A 627 -9.06 -13.59 -21.80
N ASP A 628 -9.63 -12.79 -22.69
CA ASP A 628 -10.41 -13.23 -23.86
C ASP A 628 -9.57 -14.04 -24.85
N GLY A 629 -8.35 -13.61 -25.18
CA GLY A 629 -7.47 -14.37 -26.07
C GLY A 629 -7.07 -15.71 -25.47
N ARG A 630 -6.86 -15.78 -24.15
CA ARG A 630 -6.60 -17.05 -23.45
C ARG A 630 -7.83 -17.96 -23.44
N ILE A 631 -9.03 -17.44 -23.19
CA ILE A 631 -10.28 -18.22 -23.28
C ILE A 631 -10.43 -18.84 -24.68
N ILE A 632 -10.23 -18.05 -25.74
CA ILE A 632 -10.29 -18.53 -27.13
C ILE A 632 -9.26 -19.62 -27.37
N LEU A 633 -7.99 -19.36 -27.07
CA LEU A 633 -6.90 -20.30 -27.32
C LEU A 633 -7.08 -21.62 -26.56
N LEU A 634 -7.44 -21.58 -25.29
CA LEU A 634 -7.65 -22.78 -24.48
C LEU A 634 -8.87 -23.57 -24.95
N SER A 635 -9.96 -22.89 -25.35
CA SER A 635 -11.15 -23.55 -25.89
C SER A 635 -10.85 -24.29 -27.20
N ALA A 636 -10.11 -23.66 -28.11
CA ALA A 636 -9.65 -24.27 -29.36
C ALA A 636 -8.73 -25.47 -29.09
N ALA A 637 -7.83 -25.35 -28.13
CA ALA A 637 -6.93 -26.43 -27.76
C ALA A 637 -7.65 -27.67 -27.20
N VAL A 638 -8.69 -27.46 -26.37
CA VAL A 638 -9.52 -28.57 -25.87
C VAL A 638 -10.30 -29.22 -27.00
N ALA A 639 -10.91 -28.43 -27.89
CA ALA A 639 -11.64 -28.93 -29.04
C ALA A 639 -10.73 -29.73 -30.00
N ALA A 640 -9.49 -29.25 -30.21
CA ALA A 640 -8.49 -29.87 -31.09
C ALA A 640 -7.65 -30.98 -30.41
N ASN A 641 -7.94 -31.34 -29.15
CA ASN A 641 -7.18 -32.34 -28.39
C ASN A 641 -5.69 -32.00 -28.20
N ALA A 642 -5.35 -30.72 -28.13
CA ALA A 642 -4.01 -30.20 -27.92
C ALA A 642 -3.83 -29.52 -26.54
N ALA A 643 -4.79 -29.70 -25.62
CA ALA A 643 -4.88 -28.97 -24.35
C ALA A 643 -3.59 -29.01 -23.52
N THR A 644 -2.99 -30.18 -23.28
CA THR A 644 -1.77 -30.30 -22.45
C THR A 644 -0.61 -29.45 -22.97
N VAL A 645 -0.35 -29.50 -24.28
CA VAL A 645 0.74 -28.73 -24.90
C VAL A 645 0.46 -27.24 -24.83
N VAL A 646 -0.77 -26.84 -25.13
CA VAL A 646 -1.17 -25.42 -25.12
C VAL A 646 -1.17 -24.85 -23.70
N PHE A 647 -1.62 -25.60 -22.68
CA PHE A 647 -1.56 -25.16 -21.29
C PHE A 647 -0.11 -24.91 -20.84
N ALA A 648 0.82 -25.82 -21.17
CA ALA A 648 2.24 -25.64 -20.89
C ALA A 648 2.82 -24.42 -21.62
N ALA A 649 2.49 -24.25 -22.91
CA ALA A 649 2.94 -23.12 -23.71
C ALA A 649 2.42 -21.79 -23.16
N VAL A 650 1.14 -21.69 -22.79
CA VAL A 650 0.54 -20.48 -22.21
C VAL A 650 1.14 -20.17 -20.83
N ALA A 651 1.38 -21.18 -19.98
CA ALA A 651 2.02 -20.99 -18.69
C ALA A 651 3.44 -20.43 -18.86
N GLY A 652 4.26 -21.02 -19.74
CA GLY A 652 5.59 -20.54 -20.07
C GLY A 652 5.57 -19.13 -20.68
N TYR A 653 4.64 -18.87 -21.59
CA TYR A 653 4.45 -17.57 -22.22
C TYR A 653 4.18 -16.45 -21.20
N LEU A 654 3.26 -16.68 -20.26
CA LEU A 654 2.94 -15.72 -19.20
C LEU A 654 4.13 -15.46 -18.28
N LEU A 655 4.91 -16.48 -17.94
CA LEU A 655 6.13 -16.32 -17.14
C LEU A 655 7.18 -15.50 -17.88
N VAL A 656 7.37 -15.71 -19.18
CA VAL A 656 8.29 -14.90 -20.00
C VAL A 656 7.81 -13.45 -20.07
N LEU A 657 6.52 -13.20 -20.27
CA LEU A 657 5.95 -11.85 -20.25
C LEU A 657 6.15 -11.17 -18.89
N LEU A 658 5.91 -11.88 -17.80
CA LEU A 658 6.11 -11.37 -16.44
C LEU A 658 7.57 -10.99 -16.20
N VAL A 659 8.51 -11.90 -16.49
CA VAL A 659 9.95 -11.67 -16.26
C VAL A 659 10.47 -10.54 -17.14
N SER A 660 10.13 -10.53 -18.43
CA SER A 660 10.53 -9.45 -19.34
C SER A 660 9.93 -8.10 -18.94
N GLY A 661 8.63 -8.06 -18.61
CA GLY A 661 7.96 -6.87 -18.09
C GLY A 661 8.58 -6.36 -16.79
N ALA A 662 8.93 -7.26 -15.88
CA ALA A 662 9.56 -6.91 -14.62
C ALA A 662 10.98 -6.33 -14.79
N LEU A 663 11.80 -6.96 -15.65
CA LEU A 663 13.14 -6.47 -15.96
C LEU A 663 13.12 -5.10 -16.63
N THR A 664 12.19 -4.85 -17.55
CA THR A 664 12.09 -3.54 -18.23
C THR A 664 11.59 -2.43 -17.31
N THR A 665 10.53 -2.65 -16.52
CA THR A 665 9.96 -1.58 -15.69
C THR A 665 10.72 -1.38 -14.37
N TRP A 666 10.89 -2.45 -13.60
CA TRP A 666 11.30 -2.34 -12.20
C TRP A 666 12.83 -2.28 -12.05
N SER A 667 13.58 -2.98 -12.92
CA SER A 667 15.05 -2.97 -12.86
C SER A 667 15.68 -1.70 -13.46
N VAL A 668 15.06 -1.11 -14.49
CA VAL A 668 15.51 0.15 -15.08
C VAL A 668 15.24 1.31 -14.13
N ALA A 669 14.06 1.36 -13.50
CA ALA A 669 13.75 2.34 -12.45
C ALA A 669 14.79 2.32 -11.30
N ALA A 670 15.30 1.14 -10.94
CA ALA A 670 16.35 0.98 -9.94
C ALA A 670 17.75 1.49 -10.39
N ARG A 671 18.02 1.58 -11.69
CA ARG A 671 19.28 2.14 -12.24
C ARG A 671 19.20 3.66 -12.38
N SER A 672 18.04 4.19 -12.76
CA SER A 672 17.81 5.65 -12.84
C SER A 672 17.94 6.30 -11.45
N GLY A 673 17.41 5.67 -10.40
CA GLY A 673 17.58 6.14 -9.02
C GLY A 673 19.03 6.11 -8.51
N ARG A 674 19.88 5.20 -9.01
CA ARG A 674 21.31 5.11 -8.64
C ARG A 674 22.18 6.14 -9.34
N ARG A 675 21.82 6.61 -10.54
CA ARG A 675 22.56 7.68 -11.25
C ARG A 675 22.27 9.08 -10.72
N VAL A 676 21.17 9.27 -9.98
CA VAL A 676 20.85 10.53 -9.30
C VAL A 676 21.45 10.56 -7.87
N ALA A 677 21.88 9.41 -7.35
CA ALA A 677 22.47 9.25 -6.02
C ALA A 677 24.00 9.11 -6.03
N ARG A 678 24.64 9.23 -7.20
CA ARG A 678 26.08 9.43 -7.38
C ARG A 678 26.27 10.76 -8.06
#